data_AF-A0A3E1K5T5-F1
#
_entry.id   AF-A0A3E1K5T5-F1
#
_cell.length_a   1.000
_cell.length_b   1.000
_cell.length_c   1.000
_cell.angle_alpha   90.00
_cell.angle_beta   90.00
_cell.angle_gamma   90.00
#
_symmetry.space_group_name_H-M   'P 1'
#
loop_
_entity.id
_entity.type
_entity.pdbx_description
1 polymer ?
#
loop_
_entity_poly.entity_id
_entity_poly.type
_entity_poly.pdbx_seq_one_letter_code
_entity_poly.pdbx_strand_id
1 'polypeptide(L)'
;MINSRFSAVILVTAIVGALSPSTAFSQAGDSINRDINQNITLDAGLLEIDGVQHSPEAEHVFVKYLREYVPAQASDGTASSVPYTTDDEATTVKTRTVAKPVVSAFLYGAVAGAEPVGDENAGGFTGKGKRDAYAGISLDDGQTWKTTNLSESAAEFATSVPAYPGDVTNIVHAVAGRHIAVAWQSRYCSSGSPAYTLDDGTTPTLSAVATELGIDPAADLYLTDVFGVAGSQGLVDYDAQGYPTVGVVPYHCLWTARGVLVEGDDPRTGDATEAFHVVWYKPERLTSGRRDVNRVEIAFVKDAGVVLTWQEDPGGLLPGSGEGPGEGWSGAIANNQTDIWYSFLPDAHFETVDDTGTAVDLPTYWPANTEKPKPFVPFAVPMRMTNNARCTGSGDGTGGVPLYCTADALDFGLKNQCVDTVVIPTGQGSGTTEVCVSEDGLPNVANTAATRPRVSLQARTDELGNTIGAWVVVIAEESKGLGRFFFKVGETGVETATPCNEGEADCETADIGKNVWYFSFEMGQPQTSSDLSETGLVKNLVAQGNMLNQPEIDWRTGETFPRMSTVDMWDFTGVTSGTDYNFDLYRTEIARRGSLLVQPRSGADAAGSNLTALPLFKQGLMQQGGPADIMARRIVDAGASANPYDFNNLVCAERLYIDDSNPYYPKGICNDPAINLSGVTPENCATGGGGDNDASDGVCPTIDESGIASDTPDDQTVFDKMETWAQCPGSPLCGTFPESVALGSNLDDQSWYNPLDVAKGHRGYIWNDMVVVMYAWSPNWKRNTSGSDRYELYIRRSFDGGRTWTTTPADWGSNESGFGIGTTTCEFMRDGATAPDSTQRCTYYPPGAPEQARNVSQLQGSETGTSTYKFTILDPRYAPDPPTMKTIGTEGDGSYDYDSDEFNPTRFFVVYETGDNTTVVDGEAEALDLFFGRAVRYGDHYQVTADEHDMEKTCLPGPTIGGIFCNEFERLTTGSDVSAEESSLTMSPAGDTLYSTWAQFTTAEVTFPDPLSDASYARVWYTDENFDWFWEPTDPVDDPVMGDPPPPTDLIFSDRFELLNSQF
;
A
#
# COMPACT_ATOMS: atom_id res chain seq x y z
N MET A 1 38.85 -33.27 -4.33
CA MET A 1 40.21 -33.34 -4.89
C MET A 1 40.33 -32.21 -5.89
N ILE A 2 41.17 -31.23 -5.56
CA ILE A 2 41.34 -29.92 -6.21
C ILE A 2 41.68 -30.05 -7.70
N ASN A 3 41.05 -29.26 -8.57
CA ASN A 3 41.70 -28.78 -9.81
C ASN A 3 40.99 -27.56 -10.42
N SER A 4 41.52 -26.40 -10.05
CA SER A 4 41.43 -25.11 -10.74
C SER A 4 42.12 -25.14 -12.12
N ARG A 5 41.51 -24.54 -13.14
CA ARG A 5 42.21 -24.06 -14.33
C ARG A 5 41.72 -22.67 -14.72
N PHE A 6 42.47 -21.66 -14.26
CA PHE A 6 42.50 -20.32 -14.82
C PHE A 6 43.37 -20.31 -16.09
N SER A 7 42.93 -19.61 -17.13
CA SER A 7 43.77 -19.13 -18.24
C SER A 7 44.00 -17.64 -18.06
N ALA A 8 45.28 -17.26 -18.03
CA ALA A 8 45.76 -15.91 -17.84
C ALA A 8 45.85 -15.13 -19.16
N VAL A 9 45.50 -13.84 -19.12
CA VAL A 9 46.09 -12.82 -20.00
C VAL A 9 46.74 -11.77 -19.10
N ILE A 10 48.02 -11.54 -19.38
CA ILE A 10 48.99 -10.78 -18.59
C ILE A 10 48.83 -9.29 -18.91
N LEU A 11 48.58 -8.45 -17.90
CA LEU A 11 48.97 -7.04 -17.92
C LEU A 11 49.97 -6.82 -16.77
N VAL A 12 51.15 -6.31 -17.13
CA VAL A 12 52.29 -6.10 -16.23
C VAL A 12 52.09 -4.79 -15.45
N THR A 13 51.97 -4.87 -14.13
CA THR A 13 52.12 -3.71 -13.23
C THR A 13 53.18 -4.01 -12.18
N ALA A 14 54.15 -3.10 -12.04
CA ALA A 14 55.29 -3.23 -11.15
C ALA A 14 54.89 -3.08 -9.68
N ILE A 15 55.41 -3.99 -8.85
CA ILE A 15 55.29 -4.02 -7.39
C ILE A 15 56.24 -3.00 -6.77
N VAL A 16 55.72 -2.10 -5.93
CA VAL A 16 56.43 -1.63 -4.72
C VAL A 16 55.45 -1.80 -3.56
N GLY A 17 55.78 -2.70 -2.64
CA GLY A 17 54.91 -3.13 -1.56
C GLY A 17 54.70 -2.06 -0.48
N ALA A 18 53.44 -1.93 -0.08
CA ALA A 18 53.05 -1.67 1.28
C ALA A 18 52.12 -2.83 1.69
N LEU A 19 52.51 -3.57 2.72
CA LEU A 19 51.63 -4.50 3.43
C LEU A 19 50.58 -3.65 4.15
N SER A 20 49.44 -3.44 3.50
CA SER A 20 48.21 -3.02 4.19
C SER A 20 47.56 -4.29 4.76
N PRO A 21 47.14 -4.30 6.04
CA PRO A 21 46.33 -5.39 6.54
C PRO A 21 45.06 -5.45 5.69
N SER A 22 44.67 -6.64 5.27
CA SER A 22 43.32 -6.92 4.81
C SER A 22 42.37 -6.57 5.96
N THR A 23 41.73 -5.39 5.89
CA THR A 23 40.57 -5.08 6.71
C THR A 23 39.44 -5.98 6.25
N ALA A 24 38.81 -6.65 7.21
CA ALA A 24 37.67 -7.51 6.99
C ALA A 24 36.55 -6.68 6.35
N PHE A 25 36.08 -7.11 5.17
CA PHE A 25 34.88 -6.58 4.54
C PHE A 25 33.71 -7.38 5.07
N SER A 26 33.21 -7.07 6.26
CA SER A 26 31.83 -7.40 6.58
C SER A 26 31.32 -6.65 7.79
N GLN A 27 30.30 -5.83 7.55
CA GLN A 27 29.61 -5.06 8.58
C GLN A 27 28.16 -5.53 8.78
N ALA A 28 27.60 -6.25 7.80
CA ALA A 28 26.49 -7.14 8.06
C ALA A 28 26.99 -8.25 8.99
N GLY A 29 26.34 -8.43 10.13
CA GLY A 29 26.59 -9.62 10.95
C GLY A 29 25.84 -10.83 10.39
N ASP A 30 26.00 -11.97 11.07
CA ASP A 30 25.39 -13.22 10.67
C ASP A 30 23.86 -13.10 10.54
N SER A 31 23.35 -13.58 9.42
CA SER A 31 21.93 -13.55 9.09
C SER A 31 21.24 -14.80 9.62
N ILE A 32 20.08 -14.63 10.24
CA ILE A 32 19.24 -15.77 10.61
C ILE A 32 18.28 -16.01 9.46
N ASN A 33 18.20 -17.26 8.99
CA ASN A 33 17.16 -17.72 8.08
C ASN A 33 16.45 -18.94 8.68
N ARG A 34 15.12 -18.90 8.77
CA ARG A 34 14.28 -19.95 9.37
C ARG A 34 12.95 -20.04 8.65
N ASP A 35 12.34 -21.22 8.65
CA ASP A 35 10.93 -21.35 8.29
C ASP A 35 10.07 -21.38 9.55
N ILE A 36 9.04 -20.54 9.57
CA ILE A 36 8.14 -20.34 10.70
C ILE A 36 7.20 -21.55 10.85
N ASN A 37 6.84 -22.19 9.73
CA ASN A 37 5.92 -23.31 9.64
C ASN A 37 6.54 -24.68 9.96
N GLN A 38 7.83 -24.78 10.31
CA GLN A 38 8.52 -26.07 10.56
C GLN A 38 7.85 -26.94 11.65
N ASN A 39 7.15 -26.30 12.60
CA ASN A 39 6.46 -26.98 13.70
C ASN A 39 5.00 -27.35 13.37
N ILE A 40 4.52 -27.05 12.17
CA ILE A 40 3.15 -27.37 11.74
C ILE A 40 3.12 -28.75 11.09
N THR A 41 2.31 -29.66 11.64
CA THR A 41 2.01 -30.95 11.04
C THR A 41 0.53 -31.02 10.72
N LEU A 42 0.19 -31.18 9.44
CA LEU A 42 -1.19 -31.32 8.99
C LEU A 42 -1.61 -32.80 8.96
N ASP A 43 -2.82 -33.07 9.44
CA ASP A 43 -3.43 -34.40 9.30
C ASP A 43 -3.68 -34.74 7.83
N ALA A 44 -3.58 -36.01 7.45
CA ALA A 44 -3.77 -36.46 6.07
C ALA A 44 -5.14 -36.08 5.45
N GLY A 45 -6.17 -35.88 6.28
CA GLY A 45 -7.48 -35.42 5.83
C GLY A 45 -7.52 -33.93 5.47
N LEU A 46 -6.59 -33.12 5.99
CA LEU A 46 -6.43 -31.71 5.62
C LEU A 46 -5.62 -31.53 4.34
N LEU A 47 -4.82 -32.54 3.97
CA LEU A 47 -4.08 -32.60 2.71
C LEU A 47 -4.90 -33.18 1.55
N GLU A 48 -6.10 -33.70 1.83
CA GLU A 48 -7.00 -34.27 0.81
C GLU A 48 -8.06 -33.26 0.35
N ILE A 49 -8.11 -32.97 -0.94
CA ILE A 49 -9.14 -32.13 -1.57
C ILE A 49 -9.78 -32.97 -2.67
N ASP A 50 -11.11 -33.15 -2.60
CA ASP A 50 -11.91 -33.92 -3.56
C ASP A 50 -11.36 -35.34 -3.87
N GLY A 51 -10.73 -35.98 -2.89
CA GLY A 51 -10.17 -37.34 -3.01
C GLY A 51 -8.74 -37.40 -3.55
N VAL A 52 -8.09 -36.25 -3.77
CA VAL A 52 -6.71 -36.11 -4.23
C VAL A 52 -5.86 -35.50 -3.12
N GLN A 53 -4.63 -36.00 -2.97
CA GLN A 53 -3.68 -35.52 -1.96
C GLN A 53 -2.83 -34.40 -2.55
N HIS A 54 -2.72 -33.29 -1.83
CA HIS A 54 -1.98 -32.10 -2.23
C HIS A 54 -0.96 -31.75 -1.15
N SER A 55 0.24 -31.37 -1.58
CA SER A 55 1.25 -30.81 -0.69
C SER A 55 0.75 -29.45 -0.14
N PRO A 56 1.09 -29.10 1.11
CA PRO A 56 0.73 -27.81 1.65
C PRO A 56 1.61 -26.69 1.09
N GLU A 57 1.08 -25.48 1.08
CA GLU A 57 1.78 -24.27 0.66
C GLU A 57 1.53 -23.14 1.67
N ALA A 58 2.52 -22.28 1.84
CA ALA A 58 2.47 -21.04 2.59
C ALA A 58 2.26 -19.85 1.64
N GLU A 59 1.43 -18.89 2.05
CA GLU A 59 1.15 -17.66 1.30
C GLU A 59 0.92 -16.48 2.27
N HIS A 60 1.03 -15.25 1.75
CA HIS A 60 0.71 -14.02 2.48
C HIS A 60 1.35 -13.92 3.87
N VAL A 61 2.69 -13.98 3.92
CA VAL A 61 3.49 -14.05 5.15
C VAL A 61 3.90 -12.65 5.61
N PHE A 62 3.29 -12.16 6.68
CA PHE A 62 3.55 -10.82 7.20
C PHE A 62 4.32 -10.83 8.52
N VAL A 63 5.06 -9.75 8.81
CA VAL A 63 5.82 -9.58 10.08
C VAL A 63 5.60 -8.20 10.72
N LYS A 64 5.54 -8.20 12.06
CA LYS A 64 5.61 -7.03 12.96
C LYS A 64 6.40 -7.42 14.21
N TYR A 65 6.83 -6.45 15.01
CA TYR A 65 7.38 -6.71 16.34
C TYR A 65 6.70 -5.83 17.40
N LEU A 66 6.66 -6.31 18.65
CA LEU A 66 6.16 -5.55 19.79
C LEU A 66 7.26 -4.64 20.34
N ARG A 67 6.89 -3.41 20.70
CA ARG A 67 7.83 -2.36 21.11
C ARG A 67 8.19 -2.39 22.59
N GLU A 68 8.58 -3.56 23.05
CA GLU A 68 9.06 -3.78 24.42
C GLU A 68 10.07 -4.92 24.43
N TYR A 69 10.92 -4.93 25.45
CA TYR A 69 11.81 -6.05 25.69
C TYR A 69 11.15 -7.06 26.61
N VAL A 70 11.27 -8.33 26.24
CA VAL A 70 10.99 -9.46 27.14
C VAL A 70 12.28 -10.25 27.36
N PRO A 71 12.42 -10.99 28.47
CA PRO A 71 13.46 -12.00 28.61
C PRO A 71 13.49 -12.94 27.41
N ALA A 72 14.68 -13.15 26.85
CA ALA A 72 14.83 -14.01 25.67
C ALA A 72 14.48 -15.46 26.03
N GLN A 73 13.62 -16.07 25.23
CA GLN A 73 13.07 -17.40 25.49
C GLN A 73 12.83 -18.14 24.18
N ALA A 74 13.25 -19.40 24.13
CA ALA A 74 12.95 -20.28 23.01
C ALA A 74 11.45 -20.62 22.96
N SER A 75 10.98 -21.09 21.80
CA SER A 75 9.58 -21.44 21.55
C SER A 75 9.04 -22.56 22.43
N ASP A 76 9.93 -23.34 23.05
CA ASP A 76 9.60 -24.40 24.02
C ASP A 76 9.50 -23.92 25.48
N GLY A 77 9.71 -22.61 25.73
CA GLY A 77 9.67 -22.04 27.07
C GLY A 77 11.04 -21.86 27.73
N THR A 78 12.11 -22.41 27.16
CA THR A 78 13.43 -22.40 27.79
C THR A 78 14.06 -21.01 27.70
N ALA A 79 14.51 -20.47 28.84
CA ALA A 79 15.27 -19.22 28.88
C ALA A 79 16.52 -19.32 27.98
N SER A 80 16.75 -18.27 27.19
CA SER A 80 17.78 -18.24 26.15
C SER A 80 18.56 -16.93 26.19
N SER A 81 19.52 -16.79 25.27
CA SER A 81 20.21 -15.55 24.98
C SER A 81 20.43 -15.44 23.48
N VAL A 82 20.27 -14.25 22.92
CA VAL A 82 20.42 -13.99 21.48
C VAL A 82 21.85 -13.54 21.18
N PRO A 83 22.66 -14.35 20.47
CA PRO A 83 23.97 -13.93 20.01
C PRO A 83 23.87 -13.10 18.73
N TYR A 84 24.70 -12.07 18.64
CA TYR A 84 24.94 -11.27 17.45
C TYR A 84 26.41 -11.47 17.06
N THR A 85 26.65 -12.25 16.01
CA THR A 85 27.99 -12.65 15.53
C THR A 85 28.32 -12.00 14.21
N THR A 86 29.60 -11.75 13.96
CA THR A 86 30.08 -11.35 12.62
C THR A 86 29.69 -12.40 11.57
N ASP A 87 29.60 -12.00 10.30
CA ASP A 87 29.22 -12.85 9.17
C ASP A 87 30.05 -14.15 9.01
N ASP A 88 31.32 -14.11 9.42
CA ASP A 88 32.23 -15.25 9.42
C ASP A 88 31.98 -16.22 10.58
N GLU A 89 30.93 -15.97 11.38
CA GLU A 89 30.55 -16.63 12.63
C GLU A 89 31.71 -16.71 13.65
N ALA A 90 32.81 -15.98 13.43
CA ALA A 90 34.03 -16.16 14.20
C ALA A 90 34.03 -15.35 15.51
N THR A 91 33.28 -14.24 15.55
CA THR A 91 33.29 -13.31 16.68
C THR A 91 31.86 -12.94 17.11
N THR A 92 31.52 -13.22 18.37
CA THR A 92 30.30 -12.66 18.99
C THR A 92 30.56 -11.19 19.36
N VAL A 93 29.82 -10.28 18.73
CA VAL A 93 29.87 -8.83 18.96
C VAL A 93 29.09 -8.47 20.22
N LYS A 94 27.84 -8.91 20.31
CA LYS A 94 26.98 -8.74 21.49
C LYS A 94 26.13 -9.97 21.76
N THR A 95 25.69 -10.12 23.01
CA THR A 95 24.73 -11.16 23.41
C THR A 95 23.68 -10.52 24.30
N ARG A 96 22.40 -10.76 23.99
CA ARG A 96 21.27 -10.18 24.72
C ARG A 96 20.52 -11.28 25.47
N THR A 97 20.19 -11.01 26.73
CA THR A 97 19.29 -11.86 27.54
C THR A 97 17.83 -11.45 27.40
N VAL A 98 17.55 -10.50 26.50
CA VAL A 98 16.23 -9.97 26.17
C VAL A 98 16.06 -9.96 24.65
N ALA A 99 14.82 -10.00 24.18
CA ALA A 99 14.48 -9.95 22.76
C ALA A 99 13.24 -9.07 22.53
N LYS A 100 13.09 -8.57 21.30
CA LYS A 100 11.86 -7.94 20.82
C LYS A 100 10.90 -9.06 20.40
N PRO A 101 9.67 -9.14 20.93
CA PRO A 101 8.71 -10.13 20.47
C PRO A 101 8.40 -9.93 18.98
N VAL A 102 8.70 -10.92 18.15
CA VAL A 102 8.41 -10.90 16.71
C VAL A 102 7.13 -11.69 16.46
N VAL A 103 6.22 -11.09 15.70
CA VAL A 103 4.90 -11.62 15.39
C VAL A 103 4.74 -11.74 13.88
N SER A 104 4.54 -12.96 13.40
CA SER A 104 4.19 -13.24 12.01
C SER A 104 2.76 -13.77 11.89
N ALA A 105 2.08 -13.38 10.83
CA ALA A 105 0.77 -13.91 10.43
C ALA A 105 0.87 -14.42 9.00
N PHE A 106 0.38 -15.64 8.73
CA PHE A 106 0.52 -16.29 7.42
C PHE A 106 -0.57 -17.31 7.15
N LEU A 107 -0.75 -17.67 5.87
CA LEU A 107 -1.60 -18.77 5.45
C LEU A 107 -0.79 -20.04 5.31
N TYR A 108 -1.38 -21.19 5.65
CA TYR A 108 -0.75 -22.49 5.38
C TYR A 108 -1.80 -23.59 5.21
N GLY A 109 -1.65 -24.41 4.16
CA GLY A 109 -2.51 -25.56 3.93
C GLY A 109 -2.45 -26.09 2.51
N ALA A 110 -3.20 -27.16 2.23
CA ALA A 110 -3.27 -27.74 0.89
C ALA A 110 -4.15 -26.91 -0.03
N VAL A 111 -3.77 -26.80 -1.31
CA VAL A 111 -4.55 -26.12 -2.35
C VAL A 111 -4.63 -26.98 -3.60
N ALA A 112 -5.82 -27.02 -4.19
CA ALA A 112 -6.05 -27.57 -5.52
C ALA A 112 -6.22 -26.41 -6.49
N GLY A 113 -5.28 -26.27 -7.43
CA GLY A 113 -5.39 -25.31 -8.53
C GLY A 113 -6.56 -25.63 -9.47
N ALA A 114 -6.93 -24.66 -10.30
CA ALA A 114 -7.88 -24.91 -11.38
C ALA A 114 -7.25 -25.84 -12.43
N GLU A 115 -7.96 -26.90 -12.83
CA GLU A 115 -7.46 -27.91 -13.77
C GLU A 115 -8.13 -27.79 -15.14
N PRO A 116 -7.38 -27.89 -16.26
CA PRO A 116 -5.95 -28.16 -16.33
C PRO A 116 -5.09 -26.98 -15.86
N VAL A 117 -3.96 -27.25 -15.19
CA VAL A 117 -2.97 -26.22 -14.85
C VAL A 117 -2.61 -25.40 -16.10
N GLY A 118 -2.73 -24.07 -16.02
CA GLY A 118 -2.51 -23.16 -17.14
C GLY A 118 -3.72 -22.99 -18.08
N ASP A 119 -4.94 -23.37 -17.64
CA ASP A 119 -6.15 -23.01 -18.36
C ASP A 119 -6.30 -21.48 -18.41
N GLU A 120 -6.30 -20.92 -19.62
CA GLU A 120 -6.61 -19.52 -19.91
C GLU A 120 -7.93 -19.08 -19.25
N ASN A 121 -8.86 -20.02 -19.05
CA ASN A 121 -10.16 -19.78 -18.40
C ASN A 121 -10.13 -19.88 -16.86
N ALA A 122 -8.96 -20.00 -16.23
CA ALA A 122 -8.82 -19.88 -14.76
C ALA A 122 -8.36 -18.48 -14.33
N GLY A 123 -7.72 -17.72 -15.22
CA GLY A 123 -7.43 -16.29 -15.06
C GLY A 123 -6.69 -15.89 -13.78
N GLY A 124 -5.85 -16.77 -13.20
CA GLY A 124 -5.13 -16.50 -11.95
C GLY A 124 -5.95 -16.75 -10.67
N PHE A 125 -6.97 -17.61 -10.71
CA PHE A 125 -7.72 -18.01 -9.52
C PHE A 125 -6.83 -18.72 -8.50
N THR A 126 -6.90 -18.33 -7.22
CA THR A 126 -6.06 -18.79 -6.10
C THR A 126 -6.26 -20.25 -5.67
N GLY A 127 -6.96 -21.05 -6.49
CA GLY A 127 -7.32 -22.43 -6.19
C GLY A 127 -8.37 -22.59 -5.09
N LYS A 128 -8.89 -23.82 -4.98
CA LYS A 128 -9.76 -24.27 -3.90
C LYS A 128 -8.89 -24.97 -2.87
N GLY A 129 -8.80 -24.42 -1.66
CA GLY A 129 -7.89 -24.91 -0.64
C GLY A 129 -8.53 -25.37 0.67
N LYS A 130 -7.64 -25.85 1.55
CA LYS A 130 -7.83 -26.11 2.98
C LYS A 130 -6.79 -25.31 3.76
N ARG A 131 -6.60 -24.03 3.39
CA ARG A 131 -5.70 -23.11 4.07
C ARG A 131 -6.33 -22.59 5.35
N ASP A 132 -5.51 -22.47 6.39
CA ASP A 132 -5.86 -21.81 7.65
C ASP A 132 -4.98 -20.58 7.88
N ALA A 133 -5.48 -19.65 8.69
CA ALA A 133 -4.74 -18.51 9.21
C ALA A 133 -3.91 -18.94 10.43
N TYR A 134 -2.60 -18.73 10.37
CA TYR A 134 -1.66 -19.00 11.45
C TYR A 134 -1.02 -17.72 11.97
N ALA A 135 -0.64 -17.75 13.24
CA ALA A 135 0.31 -16.80 13.82
C ALA A 135 1.56 -17.53 14.32
N GLY A 136 2.73 -16.97 14.03
CA GLY A 136 4.03 -17.37 14.58
C GLY A 136 4.54 -16.31 15.56
N ILE A 137 4.95 -16.74 16.74
CA ILE A 137 5.53 -15.87 17.78
C ILE A 137 6.96 -16.32 18.08
N SER A 138 7.89 -15.36 18.05
CA SER A 138 9.28 -15.54 18.47
C SER A 138 9.61 -14.60 19.62
N LEU A 139 10.17 -15.14 20.71
CA LEU A 139 10.65 -14.38 21.88
C LEU A 139 12.18 -14.47 22.03
N ASP A 140 12.89 -14.84 20.97
CA ASP A 140 14.35 -14.96 20.91
C ASP A 140 14.92 -14.40 19.60
N ASP A 141 14.28 -13.34 19.09
CA ASP A 141 14.73 -12.56 17.92
C ASP A 141 14.86 -13.40 16.63
N GLY A 142 13.87 -14.27 16.43
CA GLY A 142 13.64 -15.07 15.23
C GLY A 142 14.34 -16.43 15.21
N GLN A 143 15.03 -16.80 16.29
CA GLN A 143 15.77 -18.06 16.36
C GLN A 143 14.84 -19.27 16.42
N THR A 144 13.73 -19.17 17.15
CA THR A 144 12.71 -20.22 17.27
C THR A 144 11.29 -19.64 17.24
N TRP A 145 10.34 -20.44 16.74
CA TRP A 145 8.96 -19.98 16.49
C TRP A 145 7.92 -20.90 17.14
N LYS A 146 6.97 -20.31 17.88
CA LYS A 146 5.76 -20.96 18.41
C LYS A 146 4.58 -20.60 17.51
N THR A 147 4.03 -21.58 16.80
CA THR A 147 2.92 -21.37 15.86
C THR A 147 1.56 -21.71 16.47
N THR A 148 0.52 -20.99 16.08
CA THR A 148 -0.87 -21.20 16.52
C THR A 148 -1.81 -21.08 15.33
N ASN A 149 -2.67 -22.09 15.12
CA ASN A 149 -3.78 -21.99 14.17
C ASN A 149 -4.88 -21.10 14.78
N LEU A 150 -5.18 -19.98 14.11
CA LEU A 150 -6.16 -19.00 14.55
C LEU A 150 -7.57 -19.30 14.04
N SER A 151 -7.68 -19.77 12.79
CA SER A 151 -8.97 -19.97 12.12
C SER A 151 -9.61 -21.32 12.41
N GLU A 152 -8.81 -22.39 12.52
CA GLU A 152 -9.26 -23.78 12.69
C GLU A 152 -10.40 -24.15 11.71
N SER A 153 -10.33 -23.65 10.49
CA SER A 153 -11.41 -23.63 9.50
C SER A 153 -11.21 -24.60 8.33
N ALA A 154 -9.98 -25.10 8.13
CA ALA A 154 -9.64 -25.99 7.02
C ALA A 154 -10.44 -27.32 7.00
N ALA A 155 -10.90 -27.79 8.17
CA ALA A 155 -11.76 -28.97 8.30
C ALA A 155 -13.27 -28.66 8.19
N GLU A 156 -13.63 -27.38 8.20
CA GLU A 156 -15.00 -26.91 8.14
C GLU A 156 -15.42 -26.61 6.69
N PHE A 157 -16.72 -26.37 6.47
CA PHE A 157 -17.29 -26.19 5.14
C PHE A 157 -18.19 -24.95 5.05
N ALA A 158 -18.22 -24.34 3.88
CA ALA A 158 -19.12 -23.24 3.57
C ALA A 158 -20.60 -23.69 3.67
N THR A 159 -21.47 -22.78 4.08
CA THR A 159 -22.90 -23.07 4.22
C THR A 159 -23.63 -23.05 2.89
N SER A 160 -23.23 -22.14 1.98
CA SER A 160 -23.85 -21.97 0.67
C SER A 160 -23.39 -23.04 -0.33
N VAL A 161 -22.20 -23.60 -0.12
CA VAL A 161 -21.63 -24.72 -0.91
C VAL A 161 -21.04 -25.77 0.05
N PRO A 162 -21.82 -26.75 0.54
CA PRO A 162 -21.42 -27.67 1.62
C PRO A 162 -20.20 -28.57 1.37
N ALA A 163 -19.68 -28.64 0.14
CA ALA A 163 -18.47 -29.38 -0.22
C ALA A 163 -17.24 -28.47 -0.39
N TYR A 164 -17.42 -27.15 -0.26
CA TYR A 164 -16.35 -26.17 -0.34
C TYR A 164 -15.73 -26.00 1.05
N PRO A 165 -14.43 -26.27 1.25
CA PRO A 165 -13.79 -26.13 2.54
C PRO A 165 -13.78 -24.67 3.04
N GLY A 166 -13.43 -24.48 4.31
CA GLY A 166 -13.39 -23.15 4.92
C GLY A 166 -12.41 -22.17 4.28
N ASP A 167 -11.36 -22.65 3.61
CA ASP A 167 -10.33 -21.95 2.85
C ASP A 167 -10.12 -20.45 3.16
N VAL A 168 -9.01 -20.14 3.83
CA VAL A 168 -8.56 -18.77 4.04
C VAL A 168 -7.71 -18.32 2.85
N THR A 169 -8.03 -17.15 2.27
CA THR A 169 -7.38 -16.66 1.03
C THR A 169 -6.62 -15.35 1.19
N ASN A 170 -6.75 -14.67 2.34
CA ASN A 170 -5.95 -13.48 2.67
C ASN A 170 -5.93 -13.26 4.19
N ILE A 171 -4.87 -12.63 4.70
CA ILE A 171 -4.65 -12.35 6.12
C ILE A 171 -3.92 -11.01 6.29
N VAL A 172 -4.22 -10.26 7.34
CA VAL A 172 -3.50 -9.05 7.73
C VAL A 172 -3.39 -8.96 9.24
N HIS A 173 -2.36 -8.29 9.77
CA HIS A 173 -2.24 -8.06 11.21
C HIS A 173 -1.63 -6.69 11.55
N ALA A 174 -1.96 -6.22 12.75
CA ALA A 174 -1.40 -5.02 13.36
C ALA A 174 -1.09 -5.28 14.84
N VAL A 175 -0.17 -4.49 15.39
CA VAL A 175 0.26 -4.59 16.79
C VAL A 175 0.30 -3.21 17.43
N ALA A 176 -0.03 -3.15 18.72
CA ALA A 176 0.07 -1.92 19.51
C ALA A 176 0.33 -2.25 20.99
N GLY A 177 1.45 -1.75 21.54
CA GLY A 177 1.90 -2.17 22.88
C GLY A 177 2.08 -3.69 22.94
N ARG A 178 1.36 -4.35 23.85
CA ARG A 178 1.34 -5.81 24.02
C ARG A 178 0.19 -6.53 23.30
N HIS A 179 -0.58 -5.79 22.50
CA HIS A 179 -1.77 -6.29 21.81
C HIS A 179 -1.46 -6.61 20.34
N ILE A 180 -2.06 -7.70 19.87
CA ILE A 180 -1.93 -8.24 18.52
C ILE A 180 -3.34 -8.43 17.97
N ALA A 181 -3.63 -7.82 16.82
CA ALA A 181 -4.90 -8.03 16.11
C ALA A 181 -4.62 -8.64 14.74
N VAL A 182 -5.34 -9.70 14.40
CA VAL A 182 -5.25 -10.39 13.11
C VAL A 182 -6.64 -10.41 12.48
N ALA A 183 -6.73 -10.20 11.18
CA ALA A 183 -7.96 -10.32 10.41
C ALA A 183 -7.72 -11.13 9.13
N TRP A 184 -8.70 -11.92 8.72
CA TRP A 184 -8.62 -12.75 7.52
C TRP A 184 -9.99 -12.93 6.87
N GLN A 185 -9.98 -13.24 5.59
CA GLN A 185 -11.18 -13.61 4.85
C GLN A 185 -11.23 -15.12 4.65
N SER A 186 -12.39 -15.73 4.91
CA SER A 186 -12.58 -17.19 4.88
C SER A 186 -13.89 -17.54 4.22
N ARG A 187 -13.92 -18.66 3.47
CA ARG A 187 -15.14 -19.24 2.93
C ARG A 187 -16.03 -19.88 4.02
N TYR A 188 -15.54 -20.01 5.25
CA TYR A 188 -16.32 -20.49 6.40
C TYR A 188 -17.10 -19.35 7.09
N CYS A 189 -18.41 -19.54 7.24
CA CYS A 189 -19.36 -18.51 7.71
C CYS A 189 -20.37 -19.02 8.75
N SER A 190 -20.13 -20.17 9.38
CA SER A 190 -21.16 -20.84 10.20
C SER A 190 -21.17 -20.45 11.68
N SER A 191 -20.09 -19.86 12.21
CA SER A 191 -19.91 -19.60 13.65
C SER A 191 -19.38 -18.19 13.96
N GLY A 192 -18.71 -17.97 15.10
CA GLY A 192 -18.01 -16.72 15.42
C GLY A 192 -18.81 -15.58 16.05
N SER A 193 -20.07 -15.80 16.44
CA SER A 193 -20.95 -14.87 17.19
C SER A 193 -20.69 -13.36 16.97
N PRO A 194 -20.90 -12.84 15.74
CA PRO A 194 -20.78 -11.41 15.45
C PRO A 194 -21.65 -10.54 16.36
N ALA A 195 -21.28 -9.28 16.56
CA ALA A 195 -22.01 -8.33 17.41
C ALA A 195 -23.53 -8.27 17.09
N TYR A 196 -23.90 -8.29 15.80
CA TYR A 196 -25.31 -8.27 15.37
C TYR A 196 -26.09 -9.57 15.65
N THR A 197 -25.43 -10.63 16.15
CA THR A 197 -26.09 -11.88 16.58
C THR A 197 -26.25 -11.99 18.08
N LEU A 198 -25.81 -10.98 18.84
CA LEU A 198 -26.11 -10.89 20.26
C LEU A 198 -27.62 -10.67 20.39
N ASP A 199 -28.30 -11.63 20.99
CA ASP A 199 -29.74 -11.67 21.18
C ASP A 199 -30.08 -12.05 22.63
N ASP A 200 -31.37 -12.00 22.96
CA ASP A 200 -31.88 -12.47 24.25
C ASP A 200 -31.88 -14.01 24.29
N GLY A 201 -30.71 -14.60 24.54
CA GLY A 201 -30.53 -16.06 24.60
C GLY A 201 -29.08 -16.50 24.40
N THR A 202 -28.25 -15.64 23.82
CA THR A 202 -26.80 -15.81 23.73
C THR A 202 -26.08 -15.38 25.02
N THR A 203 -24.80 -15.73 25.14
CA THR A 203 -23.94 -15.34 26.27
C THR A 203 -22.61 -14.84 25.71
N PRO A 204 -22.20 -13.57 25.99
CA PRO A 204 -22.96 -12.56 26.72
C PRO A 204 -24.24 -12.14 25.95
N THR A 205 -25.22 -11.57 26.64
CA THR A 205 -26.45 -11.05 25.98
C THR A 205 -26.20 -9.66 25.42
N LEU A 206 -26.97 -9.26 24.40
CA LEU A 206 -26.93 -7.89 23.85
C LEU A 206 -27.05 -6.83 24.94
N SER A 207 -28.01 -7.01 25.85
CA SER A 207 -28.25 -6.07 26.96
C SER A 207 -27.06 -5.97 27.92
N ALA A 208 -26.34 -7.06 28.15
CA ALA A 208 -25.17 -7.06 29.03
C ALA A 208 -24.01 -6.29 28.39
N VAL A 209 -23.73 -6.55 27.11
CA VAL A 209 -22.68 -5.84 26.37
C VAL A 209 -23.02 -4.36 26.21
N ALA A 210 -24.28 -4.02 25.89
CA ALA A 210 -24.73 -2.63 25.80
C ALA A 210 -24.59 -1.88 27.13
N THR A 211 -24.85 -2.56 28.25
CA THR A 211 -24.65 -1.98 29.59
C THR A 211 -23.17 -1.72 29.87
N GLU A 212 -22.29 -2.67 29.54
CA GLU A 212 -20.84 -2.52 29.69
C GLU A 212 -20.30 -1.36 28.85
N LEU A 213 -20.78 -1.24 27.62
CA LEU A 213 -20.40 -0.15 26.71
C LEU A 213 -21.06 1.18 27.06
N GLY A 214 -22.13 1.20 27.86
CA GLY A 214 -22.90 2.40 28.18
C GLY A 214 -23.64 2.98 26.97
N ILE A 215 -24.26 2.12 26.15
CA ILE A 215 -24.99 2.49 24.93
C ILE A 215 -26.44 1.99 24.95
N ASP A 216 -27.29 2.57 24.10
CA ASP A 216 -28.64 2.08 23.82
C ASP A 216 -28.67 1.45 22.41
N PRO A 217 -28.81 0.12 22.27
CA PRO A 217 -28.87 -0.53 20.96
C PRO A 217 -30.02 -0.05 20.07
N ALA A 218 -31.05 0.61 20.63
CA ALA A 218 -32.12 1.19 19.84
C ALA A 218 -31.73 2.50 19.12
N ALA A 219 -30.60 3.11 19.49
CA ALA A 219 -30.17 4.43 19.00
C ALA A 219 -28.65 4.56 18.78
N ASP A 220 -27.90 3.45 18.87
CA ASP A 220 -26.44 3.43 18.68
C ASP A 220 -26.03 2.35 17.69
N LEU A 221 -25.03 2.64 16.85
CA LEU A 221 -24.59 1.76 15.79
C LEU A 221 -23.69 0.62 16.26
N TYR A 222 -23.03 0.69 17.41
CA TYR A 222 -21.94 -0.24 17.76
C TYR A 222 -22.36 -1.72 17.73
N LEU A 223 -23.56 -2.05 18.22
CA LEU A 223 -24.09 -3.42 18.28
C LEU A 223 -25.24 -3.69 17.29
N THR A 224 -25.71 -2.67 16.57
CA THR A 224 -26.98 -2.73 15.83
C THR A 224 -26.75 -2.71 14.33
N ASP A 225 -27.16 -3.79 13.65
CA ASP A 225 -27.06 -3.90 12.20
C ASP A 225 -28.11 -3.04 11.48
N VAL A 226 -27.75 -1.78 11.24
CA VAL A 226 -28.56 -0.82 10.46
C VAL A 226 -28.32 -0.96 8.95
N PHE A 227 -27.18 -1.54 8.56
CA PHE A 227 -26.70 -1.60 7.17
C PHE A 227 -27.08 -2.89 6.42
N GLY A 228 -27.64 -3.88 7.11
CA GLY A 228 -28.10 -5.15 6.54
C GLY A 228 -26.97 -6.16 6.33
N VAL A 229 -25.98 -6.16 7.22
CA VAL A 229 -24.84 -7.10 7.23
C VAL A 229 -25.30 -8.53 7.48
N ALA A 230 -26.29 -8.73 8.35
CA ALA A 230 -26.82 -10.03 8.69
C ALA A 230 -27.55 -10.68 7.50
N GLY A 231 -27.39 -11.99 7.36
CA GLY A 231 -27.98 -12.75 6.27
C GLY A 231 -27.39 -14.15 6.14
N SER A 232 -27.83 -14.87 5.11
CA SER A 232 -27.22 -16.12 4.68
C SER A 232 -26.00 -15.84 3.80
N GLN A 233 -25.00 -16.72 3.87
CA GLN A 233 -23.86 -16.69 2.97
C GLN A 233 -24.32 -16.80 1.50
N GLY A 234 -23.80 -15.92 0.65
CA GLY A 234 -24.01 -15.95 -0.79
C GLY A 234 -23.05 -16.89 -1.51
N LEU A 235 -23.17 -16.92 -2.83
CA LEU A 235 -22.28 -17.64 -3.74
C LEU A 235 -22.28 -16.97 -5.10
N VAL A 236 -21.27 -17.28 -5.91
CA VAL A 236 -21.17 -16.91 -7.32
C VAL A 236 -20.92 -18.16 -8.14
N ASP A 237 -21.59 -18.24 -9.27
CA ASP A 237 -21.43 -19.31 -10.25
C ASP A 237 -20.56 -18.79 -11.40
N TYR A 238 -19.27 -19.15 -11.37
CA TYR A 238 -18.33 -18.75 -12.41
C TYR A 238 -18.40 -19.64 -13.66
N ASP A 239 -18.94 -20.85 -13.54
CA ASP A 239 -19.24 -21.70 -14.70
C ASP A 239 -20.23 -20.97 -15.63
N ALA A 240 -21.27 -20.37 -15.04
CA ALA A 240 -22.22 -19.53 -15.76
C ALA A 240 -21.61 -18.24 -16.36
N GLN A 241 -20.43 -17.82 -15.88
CA GLN A 241 -19.69 -16.63 -16.35
C GLN A 241 -18.57 -16.97 -17.35
N GLY A 242 -18.41 -18.25 -17.72
CA GLY A 242 -17.39 -18.68 -18.69
C GLY A 242 -16.09 -19.22 -18.09
N TYR A 243 -16.03 -19.45 -16.77
CA TYR A 243 -14.88 -20.01 -16.06
C TYR A 243 -15.26 -21.37 -15.43
N PRO A 244 -15.55 -22.40 -16.25
CA PRO A 244 -16.07 -23.71 -15.79
C PRO A 244 -15.13 -24.45 -14.84
N THR A 245 -13.82 -24.19 -14.92
CA THR A 245 -12.79 -24.82 -14.07
C THR A 245 -12.77 -24.27 -12.65
N VAL A 246 -13.29 -23.06 -12.44
CA VAL A 246 -13.47 -22.46 -11.11
C VAL A 246 -14.78 -22.94 -10.46
N GLY A 247 -15.85 -23.01 -11.25
CA GLY A 247 -17.16 -23.51 -10.79
C GLY A 247 -17.89 -22.58 -9.82
N VAL A 248 -18.59 -23.16 -8.85
CA VAL A 248 -19.40 -22.41 -7.88
C VAL A 248 -18.59 -22.14 -6.61
N VAL A 249 -18.45 -20.86 -6.27
CA VAL A 249 -17.63 -20.39 -5.16
C VAL A 249 -18.50 -19.66 -4.13
N PRO A 250 -18.45 -20.02 -2.83
CA PRO A 250 -19.18 -19.33 -1.78
C PRO A 250 -18.55 -17.98 -1.46
N TYR A 251 -19.31 -16.96 -1.06
CA TYR A 251 -18.72 -15.67 -0.64
C TYR A 251 -17.89 -15.79 0.64
N HIS A 252 -16.85 -14.96 0.78
CA HIS A 252 -16.04 -14.88 1.98
C HIS A 252 -16.78 -14.16 3.13
N CYS A 253 -16.51 -14.60 4.36
CA CYS A 253 -16.72 -13.85 5.59
C CYS A 253 -15.42 -13.23 6.08
N LEU A 254 -15.52 -12.08 6.74
CA LEU A 254 -14.43 -11.46 7.47
C LEU A 254 -14.39 -11.99 8.90
N TRP A 255 -13.19 -12.35 9.35
CA TRP A 255 -12.90 -12.83 10.69
C TRP A 255 -11.76 -12.04 11.32
N THR A 256 -11.72 -12.04 12.66
CA THR A 256 -10.64 -11.44 13.43
C THR A 256 -10.30 -12.28 14.66
N ALA A 257 -9.05 -12.20 15.12
CA ALA A 257 -8.59 -12.74 16.39
C ALA A 257 -7.72 -11.72 17.12
N ARG A 258 -7.76 -11.81 18.45
CA ARG A 258 -6.99 -10.96 19.37
C ARG A 258 -5.95 -11.81 20.09
N GLY A 259 -4.72 -11.32 20.16
CA GLY A 259 -3.62 -11.89 20.92
C GLY A 259 -3.12 -10.87 21.93
N VAL A 260 -2.80 -11.33 23.14
CA VAL A 260 -2.23 -10.50 24.20
C VAL A 260 -0.97 -11.17 24.71
N LEU A 261 0.15 -10.44 24.69
CA LEU A 261 1.37 -10.88 25.35
C LEU A 261 1.21 -10.71 26.87
N VAL A 262 1.40 -11.79 27.61
CA VAL A 262 1.18 -11.89 29.05
C VAL A 262 2.48 -12.32 29.73
N GLU A 263 2.80 -11.68 30.86
CA GLU A 263 3.91 -12.06 31.73
C GLU A 263 3.54 -13.28 32.59
N GLY A 264 4.47 -14.23 32.69
CA GLY A 264 4.37 -15.43 33.49
C GLY A 264 4.22 -16.71 32.68
N ASP A 265 4.12 -17.81 33.40
CA ASP A 265 4.04 -19.16 32.87
C ASP A 265 2.70 -19.38 32.16
N ASP A 266 2.71 -20.05 30.99
CA ASP A 266 1.47 -20.44 30.31
C ASP A 266 0.87 -21.64 31.08
N PRO A 267 -0.33 -21.52 31.68
CA PRO A 267 -0.93 -22.60 32.45
C PRO A 267 -1.25 -23.85 31.60
N ARG A 268 -1.13 -23.76 30.27
CA ARG A 268 -1.27 -24.89 29.33
C ARG A 268 0.04 -25.67 29.14
N THR A 269 1.20 -25.08 29.42
CA THR A 269 2.51 -25.71 29.24
C THR A 269 2.99 -26.33 30.54
N GLY A 270 3.36 -27.62 30.52
CA GLY A 270 3.78 -28.36 31.72
C GLY A 270 5.27 -28.64 31.84
N ASP A 271 6.03 -28.41 30.76
CA ASP A 271 7.39 -28.95 30.60
C ASP A 271 8.51 -27.93 30.85
N ALA A 272 8.23 -26.63 30.68
CA ALA A 272 9.12 -25.52 31.00
C ALA A 272 8.30 -24.35 31.58
N THR A 273 8.91 -23.57 32.48
CA THR A 273 8.29 -22.34 33.02
C THR A 273 8.58 -21.19 32.06
N GLU A 274 7.55 -20.72 31.37
CA GLU A 274 7.64 -19.57 30.47
C GLU A 274 7.72 -18.25 31.29
N ALA A 275 8.55 -17.30 30.85
CA ALA A 275 8.58 -15.94 31.35
C ALA A 275 7.47 -15.09 30.73
N PHE A 276 7.14 -15.35 29.46
CA PHE A 276 6.09 -14.68 28.71
C PHE A 276 5.44 -15.66 27.74
N HIS A 277 4.16 -15.42 27.45
CA HIS A 277 3.40 -16.18 26.45
C HIS A 277 2.28 -15.33 25.83
N VAL A 278 1.77 -15.76 24.68
CA VAL A 278 0.63 -15.10 24.03
C VAL A 278 -0.66 -15.87 24.32
N VAL A 279 -1.66 -15.14 24.81
CA VAL A 279 -3.02 -15.64 24.97
C VAL A 279 -3.85 -15.20 23.77
N TRP A 280 -4.31 -16.17 22.98
CA TRP A 280 -5.18 -15.96 21.84
C TRP A 280 -6.64 -16.15 22.22
N TYR A 281 -7.47 -15.16 21.89
CA TYR A 281 -8.91 -15.22 22.05
C TYR A 281 -9.52 -16.12 20.98
N LYS A 282 -10.73 -16.64 21.26
CA LYS A 282 -11.54 -17.28 20.23
C LYS A 282 -11.80 -16.30 19.09
N PRO A 283 -11.72 -16.74 17.83
CA PRO A 283 -11.93 -15.88 16.68
C PRO A 283 -13.37 -15.37 16.63
N GLU A 284 -13.53 -14.12 16.21
CA GLU A 284 -14.79 -13.44 16.02
C GLU A 284 -15.07 -13.28 14.54
N ARG A 285 -16.31 -13.53 14.12
CA ARG A 285 -16.74 -13.24 12.76
C ARG A 285 -17.32 -11.83 12.73
N LEU A 286 -17.00 -11.05 11.70
CA LEU A 286 -17.53 -9.69 11.51
C LEU A 286 -18.66 -9.63 10.49
N THR A 287 -18.63 -10.49 9.47
CA THR A 287 -19.59 -10.42 8.35
C THR A 287 -20.28 -11.76 8.13
N SER A 288 -21.47 -11.75 7.52
CA SER A 288 -22.27 -12.96 7.31
C SER A 288 -21.92 -13.75 6.04
N GLY A 289 -21.12 -13.15 5.16
CA GLY A 289 -20.90 -13.65 3.80
C GLY A 289 -22.09 -13.38 2.89
N ARG A 290 -23.05 -12.52 3.29
CA ARG A 290 -24.12 -12.05 2.40
C ARG A 290 -23.58 -11.32 1.17
N ARG A 291 -22.42 -10.69 1.32
CA ARG A 291 -21.63 -10.02 0.28
C ARG A 291 -20.20 -10.56 0.37
N ASP A 292 -19.48 -10.56 -0.73
CA ASP A 292 -18.15 -11.16 -0.81
C ASP A 292 -17.08 -10.18 -0.33
N VAL A 293 -16.42 -10.54 0.77
CA VAL A 293 -15.32 -9.76 1.36
C VAL A 293 -14.08 -9.88 0.50
N ASN A 294 -13.40 -8.74 0.28
CA ASN A 294 -12.05 -8.69 -0.27
C ASN A 294 -11.27 -7.49 0.27
N ARG A 295 -9.94 -7.47 0.07
CA ARG A 295 -9.05 -6.31 0.35
C ARG A 295 -9.20 -5.76 1.77
N VAL A 296 -8.95 -6.63 2.75
CA VAL A 296 -8.95 -6.28 4.17
C VAL A 296 -7.69 -5.49 4.52
N GLU A 297 -7.86 -4.42 5.29
CA GLU A 297 -6.79 -3.62 5.86
C GLU A 297 -7.00 -3.45 7.36
N ILE A 298 -5.91 -3.30 8.11
CA ILE A 298 -5.91 -3.19 9.56
C ILE A 298 -4.89 -2.16 10.04
N ALA A 299 -5.28 -1.35 11.03
CA ALA A 299 -4.36 -0.44 11.73
C ALA A 299 -4.68 -0.40 13.23
N PHE A 300 -3.65 -0.21 14.06
CA PHE A 300 -3.78 -0.25 15.52
C PHE A 300 -2.92 0.84 16.16
N VAL A 301 -3.53 1.67 17.00
CA VAL A 301 -2.86 2.67 17.84
C VAL A 301 -3.09 2.31 19.31
N LYS A 302 -1.99 2.25 20.07
CA LYS A 302 -2.00 1.98 21.51
C LYS A 302 -2.85 3.02 22.25
N ASP A 303 -3.64 2.57 23.22
CA ASP A 303 -4.56 3.37 24.05
C ASP A 303 -5.74 4.01 23.28
N ALA A 304 -5.79 3.89 21.94
CA ALA A 304 -6.95 4.25 21.13
C ALA A 304 -7.78 3.01 20.76
N GLY A 305 -7.21 2.13 19.94
CA GLY A 305 -7.88 0.93 19.46
C GLY A 305 -7.42 0.49 18.06
N VAL A 306 -8.08 -0.56 17.59
CA VAL A 306 -7.84 -1.18 16.28
C VAL A 306 -9.01 -0.90 15.34
N VAL A 307 -8.68 -0.67 14.06
CA VAL A 307 -9.65 -0.44 12.98
C VAL A 307 -9.45 -1.43 11.85
N LEU A 308 -10.54 -1.73 11.16
CA LEU A 308 -10.59 -2.56 9.98
C LEU A 308 -11.33 -1.84 8.87
N THR A 309 -10.79 -1.88 7.65
CA THR A 309 -11.52 -1.49 6.43
C THR A 309 -11.43 -2.58 5.39
N TRP A 310 -12.51 -2.81 4.65
CA TRP A 310 -12.52 -3.81 3.58
C TRP A 310 -13.55 -3.49 2.50
N GLN A 311 -13.44 -4.17 1.37
CA GLN A 311 -14.38 -4.11 0.26
C GLN A 311 -15.41 -5.24 0.40
N GLU A 312 -16.70 -4.96 0.16
CA GLU A 312 -17.71 -6.02 -0.03
C GLU A 312 -18.51 -5.87 -1.33
N ASP A 313 -18.37 -6.90 -2.17
CA ASP A 313 -19.05 -7.00 -3.45
C ASP A 313 -20.39 -7.77 -3.32
N PRO A 314 -21.53 -7.20 -3.74
CA PRO A 314 -22.82 -7.89 -3.66
C PRO A 314 -23.02 -8.99 -4.70
N GLY A 315 -22.29 -8.95 -5.81
CA GLY A 315 -22.32 -9.93 -6.90
C GLY A 315 -21.24 -11.00 -6.80
N GLY A 316 -20.29 -10.85 -5.87
CA GLY A 316 -19.13 -11.71 -5.74
C GLY A 316 -17.93 -11.16 -6.50
N LEU A 317 -16.73 -11.60 -6.13
CA LEU A 317 -15.49 -11.18 -6.78
C LEU A 317 -15.55 -11.37 -8.31
N LEU A 318 -15.26 -10.34 -9.08
CA LEU A 318 -15.22 -10.48 -10.54
C LEU A 318 -13.88 -11.09 -10.98
N PRO A 319 -13.89 -12.05 -11.93
CA PRO A 319 -12.67 -12.48 -12.59
C PRO A 319 -12.10 -11.30 -13.37
N GLY A 320 -10.78 -11.13 -13.36
CA GLY A 320 -10.16 -10.10 -14.19
C GLY A 320 -10.20 -10.55 -15.65
N SER A 321 -10.69 -9.69 -16.53
CA SER A 321 -10.75 -9.96 -17.98
C SER A 321 -9.60 -9.29 -18.75
N GLY A 322 -8.39 -9.22 -18.17
CA GLY A 322 -7.31 -8.35 -18.66
C GLY A 322 -5.96 -9.04 -18.83
N GLU A 323 -5.35 -8.84 -20.00
CA GLU A 323 -3.98 -9.25 -20.37
C GLU A 323 -2.90 -8.33 -19.73
N GLY A 324 -3.06 -7.95 -18.45
CA GLY A 324 -2.14 -7.05 -17.76
C GLY A 324 -1.89 -7.47 -16.31
N PRO A 325 -0.69 -7.17 -15.75
CA PRO A 325 -0.28 -7.70 -14.45
C PRO A 325 -1.13 -7.19 -13.26
N GLY A 326 -1.71 -8.13 -12.51
CA GLY A 326 -2.33 -7.93 -11.20
C GLY A 326 -3.82 -7.55 -11.19
N GLU A 327 -4.59 -7.88 -12.24
CA GLU A 327 -6.03 -7.59 -12.33
C GLU A 327 -6.94 -8.81 -12.12
N GLY A 328 -6.49 -10.03 -12.44
CA GLY A 328 -7.20 -11.28 -12.18
C GLY A 328 -7.55 -11.48 -10.70
N TRP A 329 -8.83 -11.57 -10.35
CA TRP A 329 -9.31 -11.93 -9.00
C TRP A 329 -8.84 -11.00 -7.87
N SER A 330 -8.27 -9.85 -8.23
CA SER A 330 -7.59 -8.95 -7.30
C SER A 330 -8.55 -8.00 -6.56
N GLY A 331 -9.86 -8.05 -6.86
CA GLY A 331 -10.85 -7.09 -6.40
C GLY A 331 -10.73 -5.70 -7.04
N ALA A 332 -9.87 -5.53 -8.06
CA ALA A 332 -9.75 -4.29 -8.80
C ALA A 332 -11.05 -3.95 -9.54
N ILE A 333 -11.65 -4.93 -10.19
CA ILE A 333 -12.94 -4.76 -10.84
C ILE A 333 -13.96 -5.38 -9.90
N ALA A 334 -15.08 -4.68 -9.70
CA ALA A 334 -16.13 -5.09 -8.79
C ALA A 334 -17.48 -4.76 -9.40
N ASN A 335 -18.52 -5.44 -8.94
CA ASN A 335 -19.88 -5.17 -9.38
C ASN A 335 -20.33 -3.78 -8.87
N ASN A 336 -21.29 -3.19 -9.58
CA ASN A 336 -21.97 -2.00 -9.10
C ASN A 336 -22.50 -2.23 -7.68
N GLN A 337 -22.56 -1.17 -6.89
CA GLN A 337 -22.95 -1.19 -5.48
C GLN A 337 -21.93 -1.80 -4.53
N THR A 338 -20.71 -2.10 -4.97
CA THR A 338 -19.61 -2.50 -4.07
C THR A 338 -19.19 -1.31 -3.23
N ASP A 339 -19.06 -1.54 -1.92
CA ASP A 339 -18.78 -0.50 -0.93
C ASP A 339 -17.57 -0.85 -0.07
N ILE A 340 -16.96 0.19 0.49
CA ILE A 340 -15.98 0.08 1.56
C ILE A 340 -16.71 0.08 2.91
N TRP A 341 -16.30 -0.82 3.77
CA TRP A 341 -16.83 -1.02 5.12
C TRP A 341 -15.79 -0.69 6.17
N TYR A 342 -16.27 -0.37 7.37
CA TYR A 342 -15.47 0.01 8.52
C TYR A 342 -15.96 -0.71 9.79
N SER A 343 -15.03 -1.13 10.63
CA SER A 343 -15.29 -1.63 11.99
C SER A 343 -14.11 -1.27 12.89
N PHE A 344 -14.35 -1.20 14.19
CA PHE A 344 -13.31 -0.87 15.17
C PHE A 344 -13.55 -1.56 16.52
N LEU A 345 -12.50 -1.59 17.33
CA LEU A 345 -12.53 -2.01 18.73
C LEU A 345 -11.64 -1.08 19.56
N PRO A 346 -12.19 -0.37 20.55
CA PRO A 346 -11.39 0.45 21.46
C PRO A 346 -10.42 -0.39 22.30
N ASP A 347 -9.20 0.13 22.51
CA ASP A 347 -8.14 -0.58 23.24
C ASP A 347 -8.55 -0.94 24.68
N ALA A 348 -9.36 -0.07 25.30
CA ALA A 348 -9.91 -0.28 26.65
C ALA A 348 -10.74 -1.57 26.81
N HIS A 349 -11.28 -2.12 25.71
CA HIS A 349 -12.08 -3.35 25.71
C HIS A 349 -11.36 -4.52 25.03
N PHE A 350 -10.10 -4.35 24.63
CA PHE A 350 -9.34 -5.36 23.90
C PHE A 350 -9.18 -6.65 24.72
N GLU A 351 -8.93 -6.50 26.02
CA GLU A 351 -8.67 -7.57 26.98
C GLU A 351 -9.90 -8.04 27.76
N THR A 352 -11.10 -7.52 27.48
CA THR A 352 -12.30 -7.89 28.22
C THR A 352 -12.78 -9.30 27.83
N VAL A 353 -12.79 -10.20 28.82
CA VAL A 353 -13.14 -11.63 28.65
C VAL A 353 -14.56 -11.89 29.13
N ASP A 354 -15.27 -12.75 28.40
CA ASP A 354 -16.55 -13.31 28.81
C ASP A 354 -16.35 -14.52 29.73
N ASP A 355 -16.64 -14.33 31.02
CA ASP A 355 -16.76 -15.40 32.00
C ASP A 355 -18.23 -15.72 32.25
N THR A 356 -18.80 -16.60 31.42
CA THR A 356 -20.18 -17.09 31.55
C THR A 356 -21.25 -16.00 31.57
N GLY A 357 -21.07 -14.95 30.78
CA GLY A 357 -21.97 -13.80 30.64
C GLY A 357 -21.59 -12.60 31.47
N THR A 358 -20.42 -12.62 32.10
CA THR A 358 -19.88 -11.52 32.92
C THR A 358 -18.56 -11.03 32.34
N ALA A 359 -18.41 -9.71 32.23
CA ALA A 359 -17.15 -9.09 31.84
C ALA A 359 -16.12 -9.22 32.96
N VAL A 360 -14.95 -9.76 32.64
CA VAL A 360 -13.78 -9.81 33.52
C VAL A 360 -12.52 -9.42 32.73
N ASP A 361 -11.46 -9.04 33.42
CA ASP A 361 -10.16 -8.77 32.80
C ASP A 361 -9.36 -10.06 32.59
N LEU A 362 -8.55 -10.08 31.52
CA LEU A 362 -7.72 -11.23 31.18
C LEU A 362 -6.82 -11.72 32.33
N PRO A 363 -6.15 -10.84 33.12
CA PRO A 363 -5.32 -11.27 34.24
C PRO A 363 -6.09 -12.01 35.35
N THR A 364 -7.39 -11.76 35.51
CA THR A 364 -8.23 -12.50 36.46
C THR A 364 -8.70 -13.83 35.88
N TYR A 365 -9.03 -13.87 34.58
CA TYR A 365 -9.56 -15.07 33.91
C TYR A 365 -8.52 -16.15 33.68
N TRP A 366 -7.40 -15.79 33.05
CA TRP A 366 -6.45 -16.75 32.47
C TRP A 366 -5.76 -17.68 33.49
N PRO A 367 -5.33 -17.22 34.68
CA PRO A 367 -4.71 -18.12 35.66
C PRO A 367 -5.64 -19.22 36.18
N ALA A 368 -6.96 -19.04 36.06
CA ALA A 368 -7.97 -19.98 36.55
C ALA A 368 -8.57 -20.86 35.43
N ASN A 369 -8.38 -20.49 34.15
CA ASN A 369 -8.99 -21.15 33.01
C ASN A 369 -8.00 -21.27 31.84
N THR A 370 -7.79 -22.50 31.37
CA THR A 370 -6.85 -22.82 30.28
C THR A 370 -7.50 -22.90 28.90
N GLU A 371 -8.82 -22.69 28.80
CA GLU A 371 -9.52 -22.61 27.50
C GLU A 371 -9.27 -21.26 26.82
N LYS A 372 -9.26 -21.23 25.48
CA LYS A 372 -9.16 -19.98 24.70
C LYS A 372 -10.26 -19.00 25.18
N PRO A 373 -9.92 -17.81 25.70
CA PRO A 373 -10.91 -16.86 26.22
C PRO A 373 -11.84 -16.40 25.10
N LYS A 374 -13.12 -16.19 25.45
CA LYS A 374 -14.08 -15.56 24.55
C LYS A 374 -14.11 -14.05 24.83
N PRO A 375 -14.13 -13.17 23.81
CA PRO A 375 -14.28 -11.74 24.03
C PRO A 375 -15.68 -11.42 24.58
N PHE A 376 -15.75 -10.51 25.57
CA PHE A 376 -17.04 -10.01 26.08
C PHE A 376 -17.58 -8.88 25.21
N VAL A 377 -16.73 -7.90 24.90
CA VAL A 377 -17.04 -6.80 23.98
C VAL A 377 -16.54 -7.20 22.60
N PRO A 378 -17.44 -7.43 21.62
CA PRO A 378 -17.01 -7.70 20.25
C PRO A 378 -16.53 -6.43 19.55
N PHE A 379 -15.91 -6.60 18.39
CA PHE A 379 -15.76 -5.51 17.43
C PHE A 379 -17.13 -4.91 17.07
N ALA A 380 -17.16 -3.61 16.77
CA ALA A 380 -18.37 -2.94 16.31
C ALA A 380 -18.92 -3.64 15.05
N VAL A 381 -20.24 -3.71 14.92
CA VAL A 381 -20.87 -4.21 13.69
C VAL A 381 -20.34 -3.45 12.47
N PRO A 382 -20.19 -4.11 11.30
CA PRO A 382 -19.74 -3.42 10.10
C PRO A 382 -20.61 -2.22 9.73
N MET A 383 -19.94 -1.10 9.46
CA MET A 383 -20.56 0.16 9.08
C MET A 383 -20.15 0.52 7.65
N ARG A 384 -21.12 0.94 6.84
CA ARG A 384 -20.86 1.29 5.43
C ARG A 384 -20.23 2.68 5.35
N MET A 385 -19.02 2.77 4.80
CA MET A 385 -18.28 4.03 4.68
C MET A 385 -18.67 4.79 3.40
N THR A 386 -18.77 4.09 2.26
CA THR A 386 -19.11 4.69 0.95
C THR A 386 -20.61 4.60 0.63
N ASN A 387 -21.09 5.41 -0.31
CA ASN A 387 -22.50 5.49 -0.71
C ASN A 387 -22.77 4.89 -2.11
N ASN A 388 -22.35 3.64 -2.37
CA ASN A 388 -22.55 3.01 -3.68
C ASN A 388 -23.79 2.12 -3.75
N ALA A 389 -24.32 1.65 -2.63
CA ALA A 389 -25.55 0.88 -2.62
C ALA A 389 -26.80 1.75 -2.76
N ARG A 390 -27.78 1.23 -3.50
CA ARG A 390 -29.01 1.96 -3.79
C ARG A 390 -29.97 1.98 -2.60
N CYS A 391 -30.43 3.18 -2.23
CA CYS A 391 -31.67 3.32 -1.44
C CYS A 391 -32.85 3.55 -2.38
N THR A 392 -33.95 2.81 -2.17
CA THR A 392 -35.20 2.97 -2.94
C THR A 392 -36.38 3.25 -2.01
N GLY A 393 -37.27 4.17 -2.40
CA GLY A 393 -38.45 4.53 -1.61
C GLY A 393 -39.51 3.43 -1.46
N SER A 394 -39.36 2.30 -2.18
CA SER A 394 -40.29 1.15 -2.15
C SER A 394 -39.62 -0.20 -1.84
N GLY A 395 -38.30 -0.20 -1.55
CA GLY A 395 -37.48 -1.39 -1.35
C GLY A 395 -36.95 -2.03 -2.64
N ASP A 396 -35.82 -2.73 -2.53
CA ASP A 396 -35.08 -3.30 -3.67
C ASP A 396 -35.59 -4.70 -4.11
N GLY A 397 -36.59 -5.24 -3.42
CA GLY A 397 -37.21 -6.53 -3.73
C GLY A 397 -36.43 -7.76 -3.29
N THR A 398 -35.30 -7.63 -2.58
CA THR A 398 -34.43 -8.77 -2.19
C THR A 398 -34.18 -8.91 -0.67
N GLY A 399 -34.82 -8.06 0.12
CA GLY A 399 -34.83 -8.03 1.57
C GLY A 399 -35.58 -6.76 1.97
N GLY A 400 -36.00 -6.60 3.22
CA GLY A 400 -36.58 -5.31 3.63
C GLY A 400 -35.63 -4.15 3.31
N VAL A 401 -36.16 -2.92 3.22
CA VAL A 401 -35.33 -1.72 3.09
C VAL A 401 -34.38 -1.66 4.30
N PRO A 402 -33.04 -1.65 4.11
CA PRO A 402 -32.12 -1.47 5.23
C PRO A 402 -32.46 -0.20 6.01
N LEU A 403 -32.30 -0.21 7.33
CA LEU A 403 -32.72 0.90 8.18
C LEU A 403 -32.01 2.22 7.82
N TYR A 404 -30.76 2.15 7.35
CA TYR A 404 -30.03 3.36 6.91
C TYR A 404 -30.67 4.06 5.70
N CYS A 405 -31.51 3.35 4.93
CA CYS A 405 -32.24 3.90 3.79
C CYS A 405 -33.62 4.46 4.16
N THR A 406 -34.03 4.40 5.44
CA THR A 406 -35.32 4.92 5.92
C THR A 406 -35.12 6.16 6.79
N ALA A 407 -36.22 6.82 7.15
CA ALA A 407 -36.19 7.94 8.09
C ALA A 407 -35.68 7.53 9.49
N ASP A 408 -35.69 6.23 9.82
CA ASP A 408 -35.20 5.70 11.09
C ASP A 408 -33.68 5.79 11.21
N ALA A 409 -32.95 6.01 10.10
CA ALA A 409 -31.52 6.28 10.11
C ALA A 409 -31.15 7.45 11.05
N LEU A 410 -32.05 8.44 11.19
CA LEU A 410 -31.88 9.61 12.05
C LEU A 410 -31.81 9.24 13.54
N ASP A 411 -32.44 8.14 13.95
CA ASP A 411 -32.40 7.67 15.35
C ASP A 411 -30.98 7.22 15.75
N PHE A 412 -30.15 6.88 14.77
CA PHE A 412 -28.74 6.51 14.92
C PHE A 412 -27.77 7.65 14.58
N GLY A 413 -28.27 8.86 14.32
CA GLY A 413 -27.45 10.02 13.94
C GLY A 413 -26.94 10.02 12.50
N LEU A 414 -27.30 9.00 11.69
CA LEU A 414 -26.96 8.94 10.27
C LEU A 414 -27.72 10.00 9.48
N LYS A 415 -27.16 10.36 8.32
CA LYS A 415 -27.82 11.25 7.34
C LYS A 415 -29.09 10.59 6.79
N ASN A 416 -30.14 11.38 6.55
CA ASN A 416 -31.32 10.86 5.87
C ASN A 416 -30.99 10.58 4.39
N GLN A 417 -31.01 9.31 4.01
CA GLN A 417 -30.67 8.85 2.65
C GLN A 417 -31.84 8.95 1.65
N CYS A 418 -33.04 9.36 2.09
CA CYS A 418 -34.22 9.42 1.23
C CYS A 418 -35.14 10.59 1.62
N VAL A 419 -34.65 11.83 1.47
CA VAL A 419 -35.46 13.05 1.69
C VAL A 419 -36.43 13.34 0.54
N ASP A 420 -36.08 12.87 -0.66
CA ASP A 420 -36.90 12.92 -1.88
C ASP A 420 -36.51 11.74 -2.78
N THR A 421 -37.17 11.62 -3.93
CA THR A 421 -36.84 10.62 -4.94
C THR A 421 -36.74 11.24 -6.33
N VAL A 422 -35.95 10.63 -7.21
CA VAL A 422 -35.82 10.98 -8.63
C VAL A 422 -36.03 9.75 -9.49
N VAL A 423 -36.58 9.91 -10.70
CA VAL A 423 -36.82 8.80 -11.63
C VAL A 423 -35.76 8.81 -12.70
N ILE A 424 -34.92 7.77 -12.70
CA ILE A 424 -33.76 7.71 -13.58
C ILE A 424 -33.86 6.51 -14.54
N PRO A 425 -33.29 6.59 -15.74
CA PRO A 425 -33.15 5.44 -16.62
C PRO A 425 -32.17 4.41 -16.03
N THR A 426 -32.53 3.12 -16.04
CA THR A 426 -31.74 2.02 -15.47
C THR A 426 -31.69 0.78 -16.35
N GLY A 427 -30.54 0.08 -16.33
CA GLY A 427 -30.28 -1.12 -17.12
C GLY A 427 -29.87 -0.81 -18.56
N GLN A 428 -29.53 -1.85 -19.34
CA GLN A 428 -29.21 -1.74 -20.77
C GLN A 428 -30.46 -1.52 -21.66
N GLY A 429 -31.65 -1.37 -21.06
CA GLY A 429 -32.93 -1.09 -21.75
C GLY A 429 -33.54 0.25 -21.32
N SER A 430 -34.68 0.63 -21.89
CA SER A 430 -35.38 1.90 -21.61
C SER A 430 -36.20 1.91 -20.30
N GLY A 431 -35.84 1.09 -19.31
CA GLY A 431 -36.55 1.03 -18.03
C GLY A 431 -36.20 2.23 -17.16
N THR A 432 -37.13 2.70 -16.34
CA THR A 432 -36.86 3.73 -15.33
C THR A 432 -37.04 3.15 -13.93
N THR A 433 -36.22 3.63 -12.99
CA THR A 433 -36.31 3.30 -11.56
C THR A 433 -36.33 4.56 -10.74
N GLU A 434 -37.16 4.57 -9.69
CA GLU A 434 -37.17 5.61 -8.68
C GLU A 434 -36.05 5.35 -7.65
N VAL A 435 -35.16 6.32 -7.45
CA VAL A 435 -34.05 6.26 -6.50
C VAL A 435 -34.14 7.39 -5.49
N CYS A 436 -33.65 7.15 -4.29
CA CYS A 436 -33.63 8.16 -3.24
C CYS A 436 -32.57 9.24 -3.48
N VAL A 437 -32.87 10.44 -3.02
CA VAL A 437 -31.92 11.55 -2.87
C VAL A 437 -31.61 11.70 -1.39
N SER A 438 -30.32 11.75 -1.05
CA SER A 438 -29.85 12.00 0.31
C SER A 438 -30.10 13.46 0.73
N GLU A 439 -30.04 13.74 2.03
CA GLU A 439 -30.15 15.11 2.54
C GLU A 439 -29.04 16.05 2.05
N ASP A 440 -27.91 15.50 1.59
CA ASP A 440 -26.84 16.25 0.93
C ASP A 440 -27.23 16.69 -0.50
N GLY A 441 -28.39 16.27 -1.01
CA GLY A 441 -28.84 16.56 -2.37
C GLY A 441 -28.26 15.61 -3.43
N LEU A 442 -27.52 14.57 -3.01
CA LEU A 442 -26.92 13.58 -3.91
C LEU A 442 -27.89 12.40 -4.16
N PRO A 443 -28.25 12.10 -5.43
CA PRO A 443 -29.03 10.92 -5.78
C PRO A 443 -28.22 9.60 -5.70
N ASN A 444 -28.79 8.56 -5.10
CA ASN A 444 -28.14 7.25 -4.93
C ASN A 444 -28.28 6.38 -6.19
N VAL A 445 -27.59 6.76 -7.27
CA VAL A 445 -27.67 6.10 -8.60
C VAL A 445 -27.19 4.65 -8.56
N ALA A 446 -26.16 4.36 -7.76
CA ALA A 446 -25.67 3.02 -7.47
C ALA A 446 -25.13 2.24 -8.70
N ASN A 447 -24.45 2.96 -9.59
CA ASN A 447 -23.77 2.48 -10.80
C ASN A 447 -22.23 2.48 -10.69
N THR A 448 -21.73 2.74 -9.48
CA THR A 448 -20.32 2.84 -9.10
C THR A 448 -19.93 1.68 -8.20
N ALA A 449 -18.63 1.47 -8.00
CA ALA A 449 -18.08 0.41 -7.19
C ALA A 449 -16.78 0.89 -6.53
N ALA A 450 -16.75 0.94 -5.20
CA ALA A 450 -15.56 1.30 -4.43
C ALA A 450 -14.72 0.07 -4.07
N THR A 451 -13.41 0.18 -4.24
CA THR A 451 -12.47 -0.93 -4.21
C THR A 451 -11.12 -0.54 -3.61
N ARG A 452 -10.34 -1.54 -3.18
CA ARG A 452 -8.95 -1.40 -2.72
C ARG A 452 -8.75 -0.27 -1.69
N PRO A 453 -9.45 -0.32 -0.54
CA PRO A 453 -9.22 0.64 0.52
C PRO A 453 -7.78 0.50 1.05
N ARG A 454 -7.19 1.60 1.53
CA ARG A 454 -5.99 1.60 2.39
C ARG A 454 -6.27 2.50 3.58
N VAL A 455 -5.92 2.04 4.79
CA VAL A 455 -6.16 2.78 6.02
C VAL A 455 -4.86 3.14 6.73
N SER A 456 -4.82 4.34 7.29
CA SER A 456 -3.84 4.76 8.29
C SER A 456 -4.57 5.24 9.54
N LEU A 457 -4.00 4.95 10.71
CA LEU A 457 -4.55 5.34 12.00
C LEU A 457 -3.50 6.13 12.78
N GLN A 458 -3.84 7.34 13.21
CA GLN A 458 -2.92 8.25 13.89
C GLN A 458 -3.47 8.66 15.25
N ALA A 459 -2.65 8.60 16.30
CA ALA A 459 -3.08 8.96 17.64
C ALA A 459 -3.59 10.41 17.70
N ARG A 460 -4.74 10.62 18.33
CA ARG A 460 -5.22 11.94 18.74
C ARG A 460 -4.87 12.12 20.21
N THR A 461 -4.07 13.15 20.51
CA THR A 461 -3.58 13.39 21.86
C THR A 461 -4.19 14.64 22.49
N ASP A 462 -4.30 14.64 23.82
CA ASP A 462 -4.60 15.86 24.60
C ASP A 462 -3.37 16.79 24.73
N GLU A 463 -3.52 17.93 25.41
CA GLU A 463 -2.44 18.89 25.68
C GLU A 463 -1.28 18.30 26.50
N LEU A 464 -1.49 17.16 27.17
CA LEU A 464 -0.49 16.46 27.98
C LEU A 464 0.20 15.33 27.19
N GLY A 465 -0.19 15.11 25.93
CA GLY A 465 0.35 14.06 25.08
C GLY A 465 -0.24 12.67 25.33
N ASN A 466 -1.33 12.55 26.10
CA ASN A 466 -2.03 11.28 26.28
C ASN A 466 -2.91 10.99 25.07
N THR A 467 -2.90 9.76 24.56
CA THR A 467 -3.85 9.32 23.53
C THR A 467 -5.28 9.33 24.08
N ILE A 468 -6.18 10.04 23.39
CA ILE A 468 -7.61 10.17 23.72
C ILE A 468 -8.52 9.69 22.57
N GLY A 469 -7.95 9.00 21.60
CA GLY A 469 -8.61 8.52 20.39
C GLY A 469 -7.62 8.47 19.23
N ALA A 470 -8.15 8.34 18.01
CA ALA A 470 -7.34 8.34 16.81
C ALA A 470 -8.08 8.97 15.62
N TRP A 471 -7.29 9.51 14.69
CA TRP A 471 -7.73 9.94 13.36
C TRP A 471 -7.55 8.77 12.39
N VAL A 472 -8.61 8.48 11.65
CA VAL A 472 -8.64 7.51 10.55
C VAL A 472 -8.44 8.27 9.26
N VAL A 473 -7.53 7.79 8.41
CA VAL A 473 -7.35 8.29 7.04
C VAL A 473 -7.53 7.12 6.09
N VAL A 474 -8.41 7.25 5.11
CA VAL A 474 -8.69 6.21 4.12
C VAL A 474 -8.57 6.77 2.71
N ILE A 475 -7.94 5.99 1.84
CA ILE A 475 -7.98 6.17 0.38
C ILE A 475 -8.67 4.96 -0.24
N ALA A 476 -9.51 5.17 -1.25
CA ALA A 476 -10.18 4.10 -1.99
C ALA A 476 -10.30 4.46 -3.48
N GLU A 477 -10.41 3.45 -4.33
CA GLU A 477 -10.67 3.64 -5.76
C GLU A 477 -12.15 3.43 -6.04
N GLU A 478 -12.79 4.28 -6.85
CA GLU A 478 -14.20 4.10 -7.22
C GLU A 478 -14.38 4.17 -8.73
N SER A 479 -15.15 3.25 -9.30
CA SER A 479 -15.53 3.32 -10.71
C SER A 479 -16.44 4.50 -11.01
N LYS A 480 -16.28 5.11 -12.19
CA LYS A 480 -17.00 6.35 -12.54
C LYS A 480 -18.48 6.13 -12.90
N GLY A 481 -18.83 4.93 -13.38
CA GLY A 481 -20.22 4.55 -13.68
C GLY A 481 -20.88 5.28 -14.86
N LEU A 482 -20.14 6.08 -15.65
CA LEU A 482 -20.71 6.96 -16.68
C LEU A 482 -20.81 6.34 -18.08
N GLY A 483 -20.44 5.07 -18.25
CA GLY A 483 -20.21 4.41 -19.55
C GLY A 483 -21.40 4.33 -20.53
N ARG A 484 -22.58 4.83 -20.16
CA ARG A 484 -23.78 4.88 -21.02
C ARG A 484 -23.99 6.22 -21.73
N PHE A 485 -23.24 7.25 -21.36
CA PHE A 485 -23.37 8.61 -21.88
C PHE A 485 -22.20 8.94 -22.79
N PHE A 486 -22.43 9.85 -23.74
CA PHE A 486 -21.44 10.24 -24.74
C PHE A 486 -21.45 11.74 -24.94
N PHE A 487 -20.26 12.33 -25.03
CA PHE A 487 -20.05 13.77 -25.20
C PHE A 487 -18.99 14.04 -26.27
N LYS A 488 -19.04 15.24 -26.84
CA LYS A 488 -18.04 15.70 -27.80
C LYS A 488 -16.69 15.94 -27.14
N VAL A 489 -15.62 15.67 -27.87
CA VAL A 489 -14.22 15.95 -27.48
C VAL A 489 -13.57 16.93 -28.45
N GLY A 490 -12.47 17.58 -28.07
CA GLY A 490 -11.82 18.61 -28.89
C GLY A 490 -12.60 19.91 -29.00
N GLU A 491 -13.57 20.14 -28.11
CA GLU A 491 -14.34 21.39 -28.05
C GLU A 491 -13.51 22.50 -27.38
N THR A 492 -13.51 23.70 -27.95
CA THR A 492 -12.82 24.88 -27.39
C THR A 492 -13.81 26.01 -27.11
N GLY A 493 -13.64 26.70 -25.98
CA GLY A 493 -14.49 27.84 -25.59
C GLY A 493 -15.95 27.49 -25.27
N VAL A 494 -16.25 26.23 -24.97
CA VAL A 494 -17.57 25.74 -24.56
C VAL A 494 -17.59 25.54 -23.04
N GLU A 495 -18.62 26.03 -22.37
CA GLU A 495 -18.70 25.96 -20.90
C GLU A 495 -19.18 24.58 -20.39
N THR A 496 -20.06 23.92 -21.14
CA THR A 496 -20.66 22.62 -20.80
C THR A 496 -20.56 21.70 -22.01
N ALA A 497 -20.10 20.46 -21.80
CA ALA A 497 -19.84 19.49 -22.86
C ALA A 497 -21.08 19.20 -23.70
N THR A 498 -20.92 19.12 -25.03
CA THR A 498 -22.05 18.86 -25.94
C THR A 498 -22.39 17.36 -25.98
N PRO A 499 -23.63 16.94 -25.65
CA PRO A 499 -24.05 15.55 -25.79
C PRO A 499 -24.05 15.08 -27.24
N CYS A 500 -23.71 13.82 -27.48
CA CYS A 500 -23.69 13.23 -28.82
C CYS A 500 -24.11 11.76 -28.81
N ASN A 501 -24.21 11.14 -29.99
CA ASN A 501 -24.54 9.72 -30.12
C ASN A 501 -23.29 8.88 -30.39
N GLU A 502 -23.27 7.67 -29.82
CA GLU A 502 -22.22 6.68 -30.07
C GLU A 502 -21.94 6.50 -31.58
N GLY A 503 -20.66 6.55 -31.96
CA GLY A 503 -20.20 6.39 -33.34
C GLY A 503 -20.26 7.66 -34.19
N GLU A 504 -20.74 8.79 -33.66
CA GLU A 504 -20.52 10.09 -34.29
C GLU A 504 -19.03 10.50 -34.23
N ALA A 505 -18.58 11.31 -35.18
CA ALA A 505 -17.23 11.89 -35.14
C ALA A 505 -17.03 12.74 -33.87
N ASP A 506 -15.84 12.63 -33.28
CA ASP A 506 -15.43 13.36 -32.07
C ASP A 506 -16.38 13.13 -30.89
N CYS A 507 -17.00 11.95 -30.81
CA CYS A 507 -17.93 11.58 -29.76
C CYS A 507 -17.36 10.41 -28.96
N GLU A 508 -17.01 10.65 -27.71
CA GLU A 508 -16.46 9.64 -26.81
C GLU A 508 -17.41 9.34 -25.67
N THR A 509 -17.23 8.17 -25.05
CA THR A 509 -17.91 7.85 -23.79
C THR A 509 -17.55 8.91 -22.75
N ALA A 510 -18.56 9.37 -22.01
CA ALA A 510 -18.49 10.48 -21.07
C ALA A 510 -17.27 10.40 -20.15
N ASP A 511 -17.15 9.27 -19.44
CA ASP A 511 -15.94 8.95 -18.67
C ASP A 511 -15.89 7.45 -18.37
N ILE A 512 -14.67 6.92 -18.23
CA ILE A 512 -14.37 5.51 -18.00
C ILE A 512 -13.27 5.36 -16.94
N GLY A 513 -13.16 4.15 -16.39
CA GLY A 513 -12.15 3.85 -15.37
C GLY A 513 -12.59 4.26 -13.97
N LYS A 514 -11.67 4.86 -13.22
CA LYS A 514 -11.80 5.10 -11.78
C LYS A 514 -11.26 6.45 -11.35
N ASN A 515 -11.75 6.89 -10.20
CA ASN A 515 -11.23 8.02 -9.43
C ASN A 515 -10.70 7.54 -8.08
N VAL A 516 -9.84 8.35 -7.49
CA VAL A 516 -9.28 8.09 -6.16
C VAL A 516 -9.94 9.03 -5.16
N TRP A 517 -10.52 8.44 -4.12
CA TRP A 517 -11.30 9.12 -3.09
C TRP A 517 -10.60 9.07 -1.74
N TYR A 518 -10.71 10.17 -0.99
CA TYR A 518 -10.07 10.40 0.30
C TYR A 518 -11.10 10.69 1.39
N PHE A 519 -10.90 10.04 2.55
CA PHE A 519 -11.74 10.15 3.73
C PHE A 519 -10.86 10.37 4.95
N SER A 520 -11.32 11.21 5.89
CA SER A 520 -10.66 11.38 7.17
C SER A 520 -11.62 11.78 8.27
N PHE A 521 -11.61 11.05 9.39
CA PHE A 521 -12.57 11.17 10.48
C PHE A 521 -12.01 10.61 11.81
N GLU A 522 -12.70 10.84 12.92
CA GLU A 522 -12.36 10.22 14.22
C GLU A 522 -12.73 8.74 14.23
N MET A 523 -11.86 7.89 14.78
CA MET A 523 -12.03 6.43 14.89
C MET A 523 -13.41 6.00 15.40
N GLY A 524 -14.03 6.82 16.23
CA GLY A 524 -15.25 6.53 16.96
C GLY A 524 -14.97 6.08 18.39
N GLN A 525 -16.04 6.04 19.17
CA GLN A 525 -16.10 5.49 20.53
C GLN A 525 -17.33 4.58 20.60
N PRO A 526 -17.47 3.71 21.63
CA PRO A 526 -18.65 2.86 21.76
C PRO A 526 -19.98 3.61 21.62
N GLN A 527 -20.11 4.81 22.19
CA GLN A 527 -21.24 5.72 21.98
C GLN A 527 -21.19 6.38 20.60
N THR A 528 -21.18 5.58 19.53
CA THR A 528 -20.98 6.01 18.15
C THR A 528 -21.91 7.16 17.77
N SER A 529 -23.20 7.04 18.09
CA SER A 529 -24.24 8.00 17.70
C SER A 529 -24.30 9.25 18.61
N SER A 530 -23.44 9.34 19.63
CA SER A 530 -23.35 10.53 20.49
C SER A 530 -22.50 11.66 19.89
N ASP A 531 -21.55 11.31 19.02
CA ASP A 531 -20.70 12.28 18.32
C ASP A 531 -21.26 12.58 16.92
N LEU A 532 -21.94 13.72 16.82
CA LEU A 532 -22.50 14.24 15.57
C LEU A 532 -21.69 15.42 15.04
N SER A 533 -20.44 15.59 15.50
CA SER A 533 -19.53 16.57 14.93
C SER A 533 -19.14 16.21 13.49
N GLU A 534 -18.73 17.19 12.69
CA GLU A 534 -18.28 16.97 11.31
C GLU A 534 -17.08 16.01 11.21
N THR A 535 -16.28 15.92 12.27
CA THR A 535 -15.14 15.00 12.37
C THR A 535 -15.53 13.63 12.88
N GLY A 536 -16.72 13.48 13.47
CA GLY A 536 -17.18 12.22 14.07
C GLY A 536 -17.40 11.12 13.04
N LEU A 537 -17.25 9.86 13.48
CA LEU A 537 -17.43 8.67 12.64
C LEU A 537 -18.77 8.70 11.88
N VAL A 538 -19.89 8.91 12.59
CA VAL A 538 -21.24 8.76 12.04
C VAL A 538 -21.53 9.76 10.92
N LYS A 539 -20.98 10.97 10.98
CA LYS A 539 -21.12 11.97 9.91
C LYS A 539 -20.34 11.64 8.64
N ASN A 540 -19.38 10.73 8.74
CA ASN A 540 -18.51 10.28 7.65
C ASN A 540 -18.85 8.86 7.15
N LEU A 541 -19.97 8.27 7.60
CA LEU A 541 -20.52 7.03 7.06
C LEU A 541 -21.48 7.32 5.89
N VAL A 542 -21.59 6.37 4.95
CA VAL A 542 -22.38 6.51 3.72
C VAL A 542 -22.05 7.83 3.01
N ALA A 543 -20.76 8.14 2.92
CA ALA A 543 -20.25 9.39 2.40
C ALA A 543 -19.81 9.27 0.94
N GLN A 544 -19.91 10.38 0.20
CA GLN A 544 -19.35 10.49 -1.16
C GLN A 544 -17.81 10.49 -1.14
N GLY A 545 -17.20 11.02 -0.08
CA GLY A 545 -15.75 11.21 0.00
C GLY A 545 -15.27 12.46 -0.74
N ASN A 546 -13.95 12.58 -0.91
CA ASN A 546 -13.32 13.72 -1.59
C ASN A 546 -12.33 13.26 -2.67
N MET A 547 -12.48 13.76 -3.90
CA MET A 547 -11.70 13.27 -5.04
C MET A 547 -10.30 13.89 -5.10
N LEU A 548 -9.26 13.06 -5.30
CA LEU A 548 -7.86 13.49 -5.31
C LEU A 548 -7.30 13.86 -6.70
N ASN A 549 -7.75 13.18 -7.75
CA ASN A 549 -7.29 13.43 -9.11
C ASN A 549 -7.96 14.69 -9.71
N GLN A 550 -7.23 15.42 -10.56
CA GLN A 550 -7.72 16.66 -11.18
C GLN A 550 -8.67 16.41 -12.35
N PRO A 551 -9.45 17.42 -12.77
CA PRO A 551 -10.06 17.47 -14.10
C PRO A 551 -9.03 17.20 -15.21
N GLU A 552 -9.43 16.44 -16.23
CA GLU A 552 -8.57 16.08 -17.35
C GLU A 552 -8.33 17.28 -18.29
N ILE A 553 -7.10 17.42 -18.78
CA ILE A 553 -6.73 18.33 -19.87
C ILE A 553 -6.84 17.57 -21.19
N ASP A 554 -7.57 18.11 -22.16
CA ASP A 554 -7.71 17.50 -23.49
C ASP A 554 -6.40 17.67 -24.26
N TRP A 555 -5.71 16.56 -24.50
CA TRP A 555 -4.44 16.52 -25.23
C TRP A 555 -4.51 17.10 -26.65
N ARG A 556 -5.71 17.24 -27.21
CA ARG A 556 -5.96 17.80 -28.55
C ARG A 556 -5.98 19.32 -28.57
N THR A 557 -6.31 19.95 -27.44
CA THR A 557 -6.57 21.39 -27.35
C THR A 557 -5.69 22.10 -26.33
N GLY A 558 -5.14 21.36 -25.34
CA GLY A 558 -4.44 21.91 -24.19
C GLY A 558 -5.36 22.59 -23.16
N GLU A 559 -6.69 22.49 -23.33
CA GLU A 559 -7.68 23.06 -22.42
C GLU A 559 -8.31 21.96 -21.53
N THR A 560 -8.75 22.31 -20.32
CA THR A 560 -9.56 21.41 -19.48
C THR A 560 -10.83 21.02 -20.20
N PHE A 561 -11.22 19.74 -20.13
CA PHE A 561 -12.49 19.28 -20.70
C PHE A 561 -13.69 20.09 -20.12
N PRO A 562 -14.66 20.48 -20.96
CA PRO A 562 -15.88 21.13 -20.49
C PRO A 562 -16.65 20.27 -19.50
N ARG A 563 -17.33 20.90 -18.53
CA ARG A 563 -18.11 20.16 -17.52
C ARG A 563 -19.31 19.45 -18.15
N MET A 564 -19.61 18.24 -17.70
CA MET A 564 -20.78 17.46 -18.12
C MET A 564 -21.93 17.70 -17.16
N SER A 565 -23.09 18.13 -17.65
CA SER A 565 -24.26 18.36 -16.80
C SER A 565 -25.09 17.09 -16.63
N THR A 566 -25.51 16.78 -15.41
CA THR A 566 -26.39 15.62 -15.16
C THR A 566 -27.78 15.78 -15.79
N VAL A 567 -28.17 16.99 -16.20
CA VAL A 567 -29.40 17.27 -16.97
C VAL A 567 -29.39 16.51 -18.29
N ASP A 568 -28.24 16.44 -18.97
CA ASP A 568 -28.08 15.73 -20.24
C ASP A 568 -27.87 14.22 -20.05
N MET A 569 -27.85 13.75 -18.80
CA MET A 569 -27.56 12.37 -18.43
C MET A 569 -28.81 11.70 -17.83
N TRP A 570 -29.06 11.94 -16.55
CA TRP A 570 -30.16 11.33 -15.80
C TRP A 570 -31.35 12.26 -15.63
N ASP A 571 -31.12 13.58 -15.60
CA ASP A 571 -32.08 14.60 -15.21
C ASP A 571 -32.70 14.35 -13.82
N PHE A 572 -32.02 14.82 -12.78
CA PHE A 572 -32.41 14.61 -11.39
C PHE A 572 -33.47 15.60 -10.90
N THR A 573 -34.67 15.52 -11.50
CA THR A 573 -35.83 16.29 -11.03
C THR A 573 -36.62 15.53 -9.96
N GLY A 574 -36.75 16.12 -8.77
CA GLY A 574 -37.43 15.54 -7.61
C GLY A 574 -38.91 15.24 -7.87
N VAL A 575 -39.35 14.01 -7.58
CA VAL A 575 -40.72 13.54 -7.82
C VAL A 575 -41.72 14.24 -6.90
N THR A 576 -41.38 14.37 -5.62
CA THR A 576 -42.29 14.93 -4.62
C THR A 576 -42.15 16.45 -4.53
N SER A 577 -40.91 16.95 -4.50
CA SER A 577 -40.63 18.36 -4.28
C SER A 577 -40.62 19.20 -5.58
N GLY A 578 -40.32 18.59 -6.73
CA GLY A 578 -39.99 19.30 -7.96
C GLY A 578 -38.65 20.06 -7.90
N THR A 579 -37.84 19.81 -6.87
CA THR A 579 -36.50 20.38 -6.72
C THR A 579 -35.58 19.86 -7.81
N ASP A 580 -34.71 20.74 -8.30
CA ASP A 580 -33.64 20.41 -9.22
C ASP A 580 -32.41 19.94 -8.42
N TYR A 581 -32.08 18.65 -8.53
CA TYR A 581 -30.90 18.05 -7.91
C TYR A 581 -29.78 17.79 -8.94
N ASN A 582 -29.83 18.46 -10.10
CA ASN A 582 -28.77 18.33 -11.08
C ASN A 582 -27.50 19.08 -10.66
N PHE A 583 -26.36 18.53 -11.06
CA PHE A 583 -25.03 19.09 -10.81
C PHE A 583 -24.11 18.81 -12.00
N ASP A 584 -22.92 19.41 -11.99
CA ASP A 584 -21.93 19.27 -13.05
C ASP A 584 -20.81 18.31 -12.63
N LEU A 585 -20.32 17.52 -13.58
CA LEU A 585 -19.23 16.57 -13.44
C LEU A 585 -18.06 16.98 -14.33
N TYR A 586 -16.84 16.69 -13.89
CA TYR A 586 -15.65 16.87 -14.72
C TYR A 586 -15.22 15.52 -15.26
N ARG A 587 -14.74 15.51 -16.51
CA ARG A 587 -13.97 14.38 -17.01
C ARG A 587 -12.63 14.35 -16.27
N THR A 588 -12.16 13.15 -16.00
CA THR A 588 -10.92 12.91 -15.26
C THR A 588 -10.12 11.81 -15.94
N GLU A 589 -8.81 11.80 -15.80
CA GLU A 589 -8.01 10.65 -16.21
C GLU A 589 -8.32 9.42 -15.32
N ILE A 590 -7.84 8.24 -15.68
CA ILE A 590 -8.05 7.04 -14.88
C ILE A 590 -7.05 7.03 -13.72
N ALA A 591 -7.52 7.34 -12.51
CA ALA A 591 -6.73 7.28 -11.29
C ALA A 591 -7.01 5.98 -10.51
N ARG A 592 -5.95 5.23 -10.16
CA ARG A 592 -6.02 3.90 -9.55
C ARG A 592 -4.81 3.56 -8.69
N ARG A 593 -4.85 2.43 -7.99
CA ARG A 593 -3.78 1.88 -7.13
C ARG A 593 -3.31 2.85 -6.04
N GLY A 594 -4.24 3.43 -5.28
CA GLY A 594 -3.90 4.39 -4.22
C GLY A 594 -2.93 3.83 -3.17
N SER A 595 -1.97 4.65 -2.75
CA SER A 595 -1.04 4.41 -1.64
C SER A 595 -1.07 5.61 -0.68
N LEU A 596 -1.01 5.34 0.62
CA LEU A 596 -1.23 6.35 1.65
C LEU A 596 0.03 6.54 2.51
N LEU A 597 0.67 7.70 2.38
CA LEU A 597 1.78 8.12 3.24
C LEU A 597 1.22 9.10 4.28
N VAL A 598 1.30 8.75 5.55
CA VAL A 598 0.75 9.55 6.65
C VAL A 598 1.72 9.53 7.82
N GLN A 599 1.88 10.67 8.47
CA GLN A 599 2.66 10.83 9.70
C GLN A 599 1.79 11.40 10.84
N PRO A 600 2.23 11.35 12.11
CA PRO A 600 1.42 11.82 13.23
C PRO A 600 1.41 13.35 13.23
N ARG A 601 0.40 13.95 13.84
CA ARG A 601 0.35 15.41 14.00
C ARG A 601 1.62 15.98 14.64
N SER A 602 2.17 15.31 15.65
CA SER A 602 3.40 15.78 16.32
C SER A 602 4.62 15.84 15.42
N GLY A 603 4.70 14.96 14.40
CA GLY A 603 5.79 14.98 13.42
C GLY A 603 5.61 16.11 12.41
N ALA A 604 4.36 16.33 11.99
CA ALA A 604 4.01 17.48 11.16
C ALA A 604 4.26 18.82 11.88
N ASP A 605 3.80 18.97 13.14
CA ASP A 605 3.99 20.18 13.96
C ASP A 605 5.47 20.49 14.23
N ALA A 606 6.32 19.46 14.27
CA ALA A 606 7.75 19.65 14.38
C ALA A 606 8.34 20.22 13.08
N ALA A 607 7.77 19.83 11.93
CA ALA A 607 8.27 20.09 10.58
C ALA A 607 7.97 21.52 10.11
N GLY A 608 8.82 22.08 9.24
CA GLY A 608 8.58 23.41 8.68
C GLY A 608 7.41 23.44 7.69
N SER A 609 7.10 22.30 7.06
CA SER A 609 6.03 22.17 6.07
C SER A 609 4.65 21.84 6.64
N ASN A 610 4.54 21.36 7.88
CA ASN A 610 3.30 20.81 8.47
C ASN A 610 2.61 19.73 7.59
N LEU A 611 3.34 19.01 6.73
CA LEU A 611 2.78 17.94 5.89
C LEU A 611 2.26 16.80 6.77
N THR A 612 0.96 16.49 6.71
CA THR A 612 0.37 15.39 7.49
C THR A 612 0.17 14.13 6.66
N ALA A 613 -0.13 14.28 5.37
CA ALA A 613 -0.29 13.17 4.44
C ALA A 613 0.16 13.50 3.01
N LEU A 614 0.68 12.48 2.31
CA LEU A 614 1.03 12.52 0.89
C LEU A 614 0.39 11.31 0.18
N PRO A 615 -0.93 11.31 -0.08
CA PRO A 615 -1.55 10.26 -0.90
C PRO A 615 -0.93 10.22 -2.30
N LEU A 616 -0.61 9.00 -2.73
CA LEU A 616 -0.07 8.67 -4.04
C LEU A 616 -1.09 7.85 -4.84
N PHE A 617 -1.09 7.98 -6.16
CA PHE A 617 -1.92 7.16 -7.03
C PHE A 617 -1.31 7.04 -8.43
N LYS A 618 -1.69 5.99 -9.15
CA LYS A 618 -1.33 5.79 -10.55
C LYS A 618 -2.37 6.46 -11.46
N GLN A 619 -1.96 7.28 -12.43
CA GLN A 619 -2.87 8.00 -13.34
C GLN A 619 -2.46 7.86 -14.82
N GLY A 620 -3.44 7.65 -15.70
CA GLY A 620 -3.24 7.60 -17.16
C GLY A 620 -4.54 7.62 -17.96
N LEU A 621 -4.47 7.86 -19.27
CA LEU A 621 -5.64 7.87 -20.17
C LEU A 621 -6.17 6.46 -20.48
N MET A 622 -5.28 5.48 -20.59
CA MET A 622 -5.64 4.14 -21.02
C MET A 622 -6.05 3.21 -19.85
N GLN A 623 -7.02 2.35 -20.15
CA GLN A 623 -7.39 1.23 -19.29
C GLN A 623 -6.32 0.11 -19.33
N GLN A 624 -6.44 -0.87 -18.42
CA GLN A 624 -5.81 -2.19 -18.48
C GLN A 624 -4.29 -2.20 -18.73
N GLY A 625 -3.52 -2.09 -17.65
CA GLY A 625 -2.06 -2.12 -17.71
C GLY A 625 -1.41 -0.86 -18.29
N GLY A 626 -2.10 -0.13 -19.18
CA GLY A 626 -1.68 1.01 -20.01
C GLY A 626 -0.69 2.04 -19.42
N PRO A 627 -0.12 2.90 -20.27
CA PRO A 627 0.83 3.92 -19.85
C PRO A 627 0.21 4.78 -18.76
N ALA A 628 1.02 5.07 -17.73
CA ALA A 628 0.55 5.79 -16.56
C ALA A 628 1.68 6.09 -15.57
N ASP A 629 1.51 7.23 -14.92
CA ASP A 629 2.46 7.85 -14.00
C ASP A 629 2.05 7.71 -12.53
N ILE A 630 2.98 8.00 -11.63
CA ILE A 630 2.78 8.10 -10.18
C ILE A 630 2.57 9.56 -9.80
N MET A 631 1.36 9.87 -9.37
CA MET A 631 0.93 11.20 -8.95
C MET A 631 0.89 11.31 -7.43
N ALA A 632 1.08 12.50 -6.89
CA ALA A 632 1.00 12.80 -5.46
C ALA A 632 0.19 14.07 -5.16
N ARG A 633 -0.49 14.08 -4.01
CA ARG A 633 -1.16 15.26 -3.45
C ARG A 633 -0.67 15.51 -2.03
N ARG A 634 -0.54 16.78 -1.62
CA ARG A 634 -0.06 17.19 -0.29
C ARG A 634 -1.23 17.62 0.58
N ILE A 635 -1.33 17.06 1.78
CA ILE A 635 -2.25 17.50 2.85
C ILE A 635 -1.40 18.14 3.96
N VAL A 636 -1.61 19.44 4.21
CA VAL A 636 -0.78 20.25 5.11
C VAL A 636 -1.64 20.85 6.23
N ASP A 637 -1.35 20.56 7.49
CA ASP A 637 -2.11 21.11 8.62
C ASP A 637 -1.76 22.58 8.87
N ALA A 638 -2.36 23.46 8.06
CA ALA A 638 -2.33 24.91 8.24
C ALA A 638 -3.45 25.41 9.19
N GLY A 639 -4.14 24.49 9.89
CA GLY A 639 -5.23 24.82 10.81
C GLY A 639 -6.58 25.11 10.13
N ALA A 640 -6.81 24.63 8.91
CA ALA A 640 -8.10 24.82 8.22
C ALA A 640 -9.23 23.93 8.80
N SER A 641 -8.88 22.87 9.54
CA SER A 641 -9.81 21.97 10.22
C SER A 641 -9.26 21.54 11.59
N ALA A 642 -10.15 21.07 12.48
CA ALA A 642 -9.73 20.43 13.72
C ALA A 642 -9.06 19.07 13.48
N ASN A 643 -9.44 18.41 12.38
CA ASN A 643 -8.79 17.20 11.92
C ASN A 643 -7.55 17.59 11.08
N PRO A 644 -6.32 17.26 11.53
CA PRO A 644 -5.09 17.64 10.83
C PRO A 644 -4.93 16.94 9.45
N TYR A 645 -5.72 15.88 9.21
CA TYR A 645 -5.73 15.11 7.97
C TYR A 645 -6.95 15.42 7.10
N ASP A 646 -7.71 16.49 7.39
CA ASP A 646 -8.89 16.86 6.62
C ASP A 646 -8.56 17.20 5.17
N PHE A 647 -9.44 16.86 4.23
CA PHE A 647 -9.29 17.27 2.82
C PHE A 647 -9.33 18.80 2.61
N ASN A 648 -9.85 19.57 3.56
CA ASN A 648 -9.72 21.03 3.60
C ASN A 648 -8.26 21.50 3.72
N ASN A 649 -7.36 20.64 4.20
CA ASN A 649 -5.92 20.87 4.27
C ASN A 649 -5.18 20.48 2.95
N LEU A 650 -5.91 20.07 1.89
CA LEU A 650 -5.30 19.80 0.59
C LEU A 650 -4.68 21.08 0.00
N VAL A 651 -3.39 21.01 -0.33
CA VAL A 651 -2.68 22.07 -1.04
C VAL A 651 -3.22 22.15 -2.47
N CYS A 652 -3.89 23.25 -2.77
CA CYS A 652 -4.48 23.53 -4.08
C CYS A 652 -4.70 25.04 -4.23
N ALA A 653 -4.09 25.66 -5.24
CA ALA A 653 -4.24 27.07 -5.57
C ALA A 653 -5.61 27.35 -6.22
N GLU A 654 -6.06 26.50 -7.14
CA GLU A 654 -7.40 26.59 -7.73
C GLU A 654 -8.28 25.40 -7.33
N ARG A 655 -9.15 25.63 -6.34
CA ARG A 655 -10.16 24.67 -5.90
C ARG A 655 -11.55 25.09 -6.35
N LEU A 656 -12.21 24.24 -7.12
CA LEU A 656 -13.55 24.48 -7.67
C LEU A 656 -14.62 23.93 -6.71
N TYR A 657 -15.85 24.47 -6.78
CA TYR A 657 -17.01 24.05 -5.98
C TYR A 657 -16.83 24.09 -4.45
N ILE A 658 -16.13 25.09 -3.93
CA ILE A 658 -15.93 25.29 -2.48
C ILE A 658 -17.11 25.97 -1.77
N ASP A 659 -18.18 26.30 -2.48
CA ASP A 659 -19.35 27.03 -2.00
C ASP A 659 -20.57 26.12 -1.74
N ASP A 660 -20.32 24.81 -1.62
CA ASP A 660 -21.33 23.75 -1.44
C ASP A 660 -22.35 23.68 -2.59
N SER A 661 -22.06 24.27 -3.75
CA SER A 661 -22.96 24.27 -4.92
C SER A 661 -23.05 22.92 -5.62
N ASN A 662 -22.12 22.00 -5.34
CA ASN A 662 -22.04 20.70 -6.00
C ASN A 662 -21.97 19.56 -4.96
N PRO A 663 -23.03 18.74 -4.82
CA PRO A 663 -23.06 17.67 -3.82
C PRO A 663 -22.13 16.49 -4.15
N TYR A 664 -21.68 16.36 -5.41
CA TYR A 664 -20.72 15.33 -5.80
C TYR A 664 -19.28 15.66 -5.38
N TYR A 665 -18.98 16.96 -5.20
CA TYR A 665 -17.72 17.46 -4.68
C TYR A 665 -17.95 18.18 -3.34
N PRO A 666 -18.24 17.46 -2.24
CA PRO A 666 -18.70 18.06 -0.98
C PRO A 666 -17.68 19.00 -0.33
N LYS A 667 -16.39 18.83 -0.63
CA LYS A 667 -15.34 19.79 -0.25
C LYS A 667 -14.68 20.42 -1.48
N GLY A 668 -15.31 20.40 -2.64
CA GLY A 668 -14.71 20.84 -3.90
C GLY A 668 -13.68 19.87 -4.50
N ILE A 669 -13.14 20.26 -5.65
CA ILE A 669 -12.18 19.50 -6.45
C ILE A 669 -10.96 20.38 -6.77
N CYS A 670 -9.76 19.81 -6.74
CA CYS A 670 -8.54 20.55 -7.08
C CYS A 670 -8.30 20.56 -8.59
N ASN A 671 -8.18 21.75 -9.17
CA ASN A 671 -7.90 21.93 -10.60
C ASN A 671 -6.40 21.92 -10.92
N ASP A 672 -5.55 22.17 -9.92
CA ASP A 672 -4.10 22.15 -10.11
C ASP A 672 -3.58 20.75 -10.46
N PRO A 673 -2.51 20.64 -11.25
CA PRO A 673 -1.84 19.37 -11.48
C PRO A 673 -1.36 18.74 -10.18
N ALA A 674 -1.58 17.43 -10.05
CA ALA A 674 -0.93 16.61 -9.04
C ALA A 674 0.58 16.53 -9.33
N ILE A 675 1.38 16.29 -8.29
CA ILE A 675 2.82 16.18 -8.45
C ILE A 675 3.15 14.88 -9.19
N ASN A 676 3.68 14.97 -10.40
CA ASN A 676 4.08 13.81 -11.19
C ASN A 676 5.49 13.34 -10.79
N LEU A 677 5.55 12.24 -10.04
CA LEU A 677 6.79 11.69 -9.50
C LEU A 677 7.55 10.82 -10.50
N SER A 678 6.87 10.22 -11.48
CA SER A 678 7.52 9.37 -12.48
C SER A 678 7.76 10.06 -13.82
N GLY A 679 7.16 11.24 -14.05
CA GLY A 679 7.25 11.97 -15.31
C GLY A 679 8.68 12.16 -15.81
N VAL A 680 8.86 11.97 -17.11
CA VAL A 680 10.11 12.16 -17.84
C VAL A 680 9.84 12.79 -19.20
N THR A 681 10.84 13.48 -19.74
CA THR A 681 10.82 13.99 -21.11
C THR A 681 11.60 13.07 -22.05
N PRO A 682 10.99 12.57 -23.15
CA PRO A 682 11.68 11.85 -24.21
C PRO A 682 12.77 12.69 -24.91
N GLU A 683 13.99 12.15 -25.03
CA GLU A 683 15.09 12.80 -25.76
C GLU A 683 15.28 12.21 -27.16
N ASN A 684 15.39 10.87 -27.26
CA ASN A 684 15.55 10.17 -28.53
C ASN A 684 14.72 8.89 -28.53
N CYS A 685 14.14 8.62 -29.69
CA CYS A 685 13.31 7.45 -29.93
C CYS A 685 13.77 6.76 -31.21
N ALA A 686 13.43 5.48 -31.33
CA ALA A 686 13.72 4.65 -32.48
C ALA A 686 12.49 3.86 -32.89
N THR A 687 12.42 3.53 -34.18
CA THR A 687 11.39 2.62 -34.70
C THR A 687 11.43 1.30 -33.93
N GLY A 688 10.26 0.84 -33.52
CA GLY A 688 10.13 -0.47 -32.86
C GLY A 688 9.29 -0.41 -31.59
N GLY A 689 8.09 0.18 -31.66
CA GLY A 689 7.08 0.14 -30.60
C GLY A 689 6.62 -1.26 -30.19
N GLY A 690 6.81 -2.28 -31.03
CA GLY A 690 6.49 -3.69 -30.76
C GLY A 690 5.26 -4.22 -31.50
N GLY A 691 5.22 -5.54 -31.73
CA GLY A 691 4.09 -6.29 -32.33
C GLY A 691 4.00 -6.28 -33.86
N ASP A 692 3.03 -7.04 -34.42
CA ASP A 692 2.82 -7.21 -35.88
C ASP A 692 2.13 -6.00 -36.56
N ASN A 693 1.62 -5.03 -35.79
CA ASN A 693 0.92 -3.81 -36.25
C ASN A 693 1.67 -2.53 -35.85
N ASP A 694 3.01 -2.54 -35.95
CA ASP A 694 3.88 -1.41 -35.59
C ASP A 694 3.97 -0.38 -36.73
N ALA A 695 3.46 0.82 -36.50
CA ALA A 695 3.48 1.98 -37.39
C ALA A 695 4.43 3.10 -36.88
N SER A 696 5.26 2.80 -35.87
CA SER A 696 6.25 3.73 -35.31
C SER A 696 7.21 4.26 -36.38
N ASP A 697 7.65 5.51 -36.22
CA ASP A 697 8.43 6.23 -37.23
C ASP A 697 9.82 6.70 -36.74
N GLY A 698 10.14 6.44 -35.48
CA GLY A 698 11.37 6.80 -34.80
C GLY A 698 11.38 8.21 -34.23
N VAL A 699 10.23 8.89 -34.16
CA VAL A 699 10.13 10.26 -33.64
C VAL A 699 9.47 10.25 -32.27
N CYS A 700 10.10 10.87 -31.28
CA CYS A 700 9.47 10.95 -29.97
C CYS A 700 8.20 11.82 -30.01
N PRO A 701 7.18 11.49 -29.18
CA PRO A 701 6.06 12.37 -28.91
C PRO A 701 6.55 13.75 -28.44
N THR A 702 5.86 14.79 -28.88
CA THR A 702 6.15 16.19 -28.53
C THR A 702 4.90 16.93 -28.13
N ILE A 703 5.05 17.93 -27.26
CA ILE A 703 3.99 18.86 -26.87
C ILE A 703 4.32 20.25 -27.42
N ASP A 704 3.36 20.88 -28.07
CA ASP A 704 3.54 22.25 -28.57
C ASP A 704 3.35 23.31 -27.47
N GLU A 705 3.61 24.58 -27.82
CA GLU A 705 3.49 25.70 -26.85
C GLU A 705 2.06 25.93 -26.33
N SER A 706 1.05 25.30 -26.94
CA SER A 706 -0.35 25.35 -26.51
C SER A 706 -0.73 24.13 -25.66
N GLY A 707 0.19 23.20 -25.40
CA GLY A 707 -0.09 21.98 -24.65
C GLY A 707 -0.71 20.87 -25.50
N ILE A 708 -0.63 20.95 -26.84
CA ILE A 708 -1.21 19.96 -27.75
C ILE A 708 -0.18 18.88 -28.07
N ALA A 709 -0.58 17.62 -27.94
CA ALA A 709 0.27 16.47 -28.28
C ALA A 709 0.39 16.24 -29.79
N SER A 710 1.60 15.90 -30.26
CA SER A 710 1.86 15.54 -31.66
C SER A 710 1.19 14.24 -32.09
N ASP A 711 1.09 13.31 -31.15
CA ASP A 711 0.61 11.95 -31.37
C ASP A 711 -0.63 11.69 -30.52
N THR A 712 -1.47 10.77 -30.98
CA THR A 712 -2.63 10.33 -30.21
C THR A 712 -2.16 9.42 -29.08
N PRO A 713 -2.31 9.83 -27.79
CA PRO A 713 -1.83 9.04 -26.65
C PRO A 713 -2.53 7.68 -26.50
N ASP A 714 -3.64 7.46 -27.20
CA ASP A 714 -4.39 6.20 -27.18
C ASP A 714 -4.05 5.27 -28.37
N ASP A 715 -3.32 5.76 -29.38
CA ASP A 715 -2.96 4.95 -30.56
C ASP A 715 -1.64 4.21 -30.34
N GLN A 716 -1.75 3.03 -29.77
CA GLN A 716 -0.59 2.18 -29.49
C GLN A 716 0.17 1.74 -30.76
N THR A 717 -0.40 1.86 -31.97
CA THR A 717 0.27 1.40 -33.19
C THR A 717 1.43 2.31 -33.58
N VAL A 718 1.37 3.60 -33.25
CA VAL A 718 2.39 4.58 -33.60
C VAL A 718 3.47 4.76 -32.53
N PHE A 719 3.33 4.14 -31.37
CA PHE A 719 4.27 4.33 -30.26
C PHE A 719 5.69 3.91 -30.62
N ASP A 720 6.64 4.80 -30.40
CA ASP A 720 8.05 4.54 -30.62
C ASP A 720 8.75 3.85 -29.45
N LYS A 721 9.93 3.29 -29.70
CA LYS A 721 10.83 2.84 -28.64
C LYS A 721 11.60 4.06 -28.13
N MET A 722 11.30 4.49 -26.92
CA MET A 722 12.09 5.47 -26.17
C MET A 722 13.48 4.89 -25.85
N GLU A 723 14.54 5.54 -26.35
CA GLU A 723 15.93 5.10 -26.16
C GLU A 723 16.62 5.87 -25.03
N THR A 724 16.37 7.18 -24.95
CA THR A 724 16.99 8.07 -23.96
C THR A 724 15.99 9.11 -23.48
N TRP A 725 16.12 9.53 -22.22
CA TRP A 725 15.21 10.46 -21.56
C TRP A 725 15.93 11.40 -20.59
N ALA A 726 15.21 12.42 -20.16
CA ALA A 726 15.61 13.36 -19.11
C ALA A 726 14.49 13.50 -18.09
N GLN A 727 14.85 13.73 -16.83
CA GLN A 727 13.89 14.04 -15.78
C GLN A 727 14.24 15.36 -15.11
N CYS A 728 13.35 16.33 -15.22
CA CYS A 728 13.58 17.71 -14.83
C CYS A 728 12.86 18.08 -13.54
N PRO A 729 13.46 18.97 -12.72
CA PRO A 729 14.66 19.78 -12.99
C PRO A 729 16.03 19.12 -12.72
N GLY A 730 16.10 17.83 -12.38
CA GLY A 730 17.35 17.16 -11.99
C GLY A 730 18.31 16.81 -13.14
N SER A 731 17.84 16.59 -14.36
CA SER A 731 18.74 16.17 -15.45
C SER A 731 19.63 17.33 -15.93
N PRO A 732 20.90 17.09 -16.28
CA PRO A 732 21.75 18.10 -16.92
C PRO A 732 21.26 18.46 -18.34
N LEU A 733 20.31 17.70 -18.89
CA LEU A 733 19.67 17.96 -20.18
C LEU A 733 18.44 18.86 -20.07
N CYS A 734 18.05 19.28 -18.86
CA CYS A 734 16.90 20.15 -18.68
C CYS A 734 17.08 21.49 -19.42
N GLY A 735 16.13 21.81 -20.29
CA GLY A 735 16.17 23.00 -21.15
C GLY A 735 17.24 22.97 -22.26
N THR A 736 17.79 21.79 -22.60
CA THR A 736 18.86 21.67 -23.62
C THR A 736 18.37 21.20 -25.00
N PHE A 737 17.17 20.62 -25.06
CA PHE A 737 16.53 20.16 -26.30
C PHE A 737 15.06 20.63 -26.33
N PRO A 738 14.43 20.72 -27.53
CA PRO A 738 13.15 21.43 -27.70
C PRO A 738 12.06 21.02 -26.72
N GLU A 739 11.84 19.72 -26.54
CA GLU A 739 10.78 19.22 -25.67
C GLU A 739 11.03 19.57 -24.19
N SER A 740 12.26 19.41 -23.71
CA SER A 740 12.59 19.78 -22.33
C SER A 740 12.56 21.30 -22.09
N VAL A 741 12.69 22.12 -23.14
CA VAL A 741 12.46 23.57 -23.06
C VAL A 741 10.96 23.87 -22.98
N ALA A 742 10.13 23.14 -23.72
CA ALA A 742 8.69 23.33 -23.75
C ALA A 742 8.02 22.93 -22.43
N LEU A 743 8.37 21.76 -21.91
CA LEU A 743 7.81 21.22 -20.66
C LEU A 743 8.47 21.83 -19.41
N GLY A 744 9.78 22.07 -19.43
CA GLY A 744 10.49 22.58 -18.27
C GLY A 744 10.62 21.54 -17.17
N SER A 745 9.81 21.66 -16.10
CA SER A 745 9.75 20.72 -14.99
C SER A 745 8.84 19.54 -15.35
N ASN A 746 9.18 18.31 -14.94
CA ASN A 746 8.27 17.18 -15.13
C ASN A 746 7.34 16.91 -13.94
N LEU A 747 7.40 17.74 -12.90
CA LEU A 747 6.63 17.53 -11.66
C LEU A 747 5.16 17.94 -11.79
N ASP A 748 4.77 18.62 -12.84
CA ASP A 748 3.43 19.11 -13.15
C ASP A 748 2.90 18.60 -14.50
N ASP A 749 3.66 17.72 -15.14
CA ASP A 749 3.32 17.08 -16.41
C ASP A 749 2.02 16.27 -16.28
N GLN A 750 1.15 16.39 -17.28
CA GLN A 750 0.04 15.46 -17.46
C GLN A 750 0.59 14.07 -17.82
N SER A 751 -0.13 13.01 -17.46
CA SER A 751 0.34 11.63 -17.65
C SER A 751 0.63 11.26 -19.11
N TRP A 752 -0.01 11.96 -20.06
CA TRP A 752 0.15 11.74 -21.49
C TRP A 752 1.18 12.65 -22.16
N TYR A 753 1.88 13.53 -21.41
CA TYR A 753 3.04 14.25 -21.96
C TYR A 753 4.15 13.29 -22.37
N ASN A 754 4.25 12.13 -21.69
CA ASN A 754 5.00 10.98 -22.17
C ASN A 754 4.11 9.73 -22.21
N PRO A 755 3.43 9.43 -23.34
CA PRO A 755 2.51 8.30 -23.42
C PRO A 755 3.24 6.95 -23.59
N LEU A 756 4.58 6.94 -23.61
CA LEU A 756 5.38 5.74 -23.89
C LEU A 756 5.71 4.94 -22.64
N ASP A 757 5.69 5.56 -21.46
CA ASP A 757 6.22 4.95 -20.23
C ASP A 757 5.14 4.37 -19.32
N VAL A 758 5.59 3.66 -18.29
CA VAL A 758 4.70 3.09 -17.29
C VAL A 758 5.39 2.95 -15.94
N ALA A 759 4.71 3.37 -14.89
CA ALA A 759 5.10 3.14 -13.51
C ALA A 759 4.16 2.16 -12.77
N LYS A 760 4.68 1.44 -11.78
CA LYS A 760 3.90 0.56 -10.88
C LYS A 760 4.58 0.42 -9.51
N GLY A 761 3.90 -0.25 -8.57
CA GLY A 761 4.49 -0.63 -7.27
C GLY A 761 4.89 0.56 -6.39
N HIS A 762 4.23 1.70 -6.53
CA HIS A 762 4.62 2.91 -5.82
C HIS A 762 4.27 2.85 -4.33
N ARG A 763 5.20 3.28 -3.48
CA ARG A 763 5.09 3.28 -2.02
C ARG A 763 6.02 4.36 -1.45
N GLY A 764 5.84 4.74 -0.18
CA GLY A 764 6.79 5.63 0.49
C GLY A 764 6.49 5.92 1.96
N TYR A 765 7.26 6.80 2.56
CA TYR A 765 7.01 7.25 3.93
C TYR A 765 7.35 8.73 4.09
N ILE A 766 6.86 9.32 5.18
CA ILE A 766 7.12 10.70 5.56
C ILE A 766 7.69 10.69 6.98
N TRP A 767 8.75 11.45 7.21
CA TRP A 767 9.27 11.79 8.53
C TRP A 767 9.56 13.29 8.60
N ASN A 768 8.78 14.03 9.38
CA ASN A 768 8.83 15.49 9.44
C ASN A 768 8.74 16.08 8.01
N ASP A 769 9.76 16.79 7.54
CA ASP A 769 9.83 17.32 6.17
C ASP A 769 10.43 16.33 5.15
N MET A 770 10.98 15.20 5.60
CA MET A 770 11.53 14.19 4.71
C MET A 770 10.43 13.33 4.10
N VAL A 771 10.44 13.21 2.77
CA VAL A 771 9.59 12.28 2.03
C VAL A 771 10.49 11.36 1.21
N VAL A 772 10.22 10.07 1.26
CA VAL A 772 10.84 9.08 0.36
C VAL A 772 9.75 8.35 -0.39
N VAL A 773 9.84 8.33 -1.71
CA VAL A 773 8.93 7.59 -2.58
C VAL A 773 9.75 6.66 -3.45
N MET A 774 9.29 5.42 -3.61
CA MET A 774 9.84 4.49 -4.57
C MET A 774 8.76 3.99 -5.52
N TYR A 775 9.17 3.57 -6.70
CA TYR A 775 8.28 2.98 -7.71
C TYR A 775 9.11 2.19 -8.73
N ALA A 776 8.49 1.19 -9.35
CA ALA A 776 9.05 0.53 -10.51
C ALA A 776 8.65 1.29 -11.78
N TRP A 777 9.57 1.53 -12.70
CA TRP A 777 9.30 2.29 -13.94
C TRP A 777 9.97 1.67 -15.16
N SER A 778 9.33 1.81 -16.32
CA SER A 778 9.85 1.38 -17.62
C SER A 778 9.57 2.45 -18.68
N PRO A 779 10.55 2.80 -19.53
CA PRO A 779 10.41 3.81 -20.59
C PRO A 779 9.51 3.36 -21.74
N ASN A 780 9.22 2.06 -21.86
CA ASN A 780 8.50 1.48 -23.00
C ASN A 780 7.40 0.53 -22.55
N TRP A 781 6.25 1.07 -22.16
CA TRP A 781 5.02 0.36 -21.81
C TRP A 781 4.71 -0.79 -22.78
N LYS A 782 4.62 -0.49 -24.09
CA LYS A 782 4.16 -1.44 -25.11
C LYS A 782 5.12 -2.61 -25.29
N ARG A 783 6.43 -2.40 -25.12
CA ARG A 783 7.42 -3.48 -25.18
C ARG A 783 7.38 -4.36 -23.94
N ASN A 784 7.07 -3.74 -22.81
CA ASN A 784 7.01 -4.41 -21.53
C ASN A 784 5.84 -5.42 -21.44
N THR A 785 4.77 -5.26 -22.24
CA THR A 785 3.67 -6.25 -22.33
C THR A 785 4.07 -7.60 -22.94
N SER A 786 5.25 -7.69 -23.55
CA SER A 786 5.79 -8.93 -24.13
C SER A 786 7.16 -9.31 -23.57
N GLY A 787 7.55 -8.73 -22.42
CA GLY A 787 8.86 -8.96 -21.81
C GLY A 787 10.05 -8.43 -22.62
N SER A 788 9.79 -7.50 -23.57
CA SER A 788 10.80 -6.92 -24.48
C SER A 788 11.36 -5.56 -24.03
N ASP A 789 10.99 -5.13 -22.81
CA ASP A 789 11.65 -4.13 -21.97
C ASP A 789 11.45 -4.55 -20.50
N ARG A 790 12.06 -3.86 -19.54
CA ARG A 790 12.04 -4.21 -18.11
C ARG A 790 11.66 -3.02 -17.23
N TYR A 791 11.12 -3.33 -16.05
CA TYR A 791 11.00 -2.38 -14.94
C TYR A 791 12.31 -2.30 -14.15
N GLU A 792 12.71 -1.09 -13.79
CA GLU A 792 13.78 -0.80 -12.82
C GLU A 792 13.20 -0.11 -11.58
N LEU A 793 13.87 -0.21 -10.44
CA LEU A 793 13.42 0.39 -9.19
C LEU A 793 13.97 1.80 -9.07
N TYR A 794 13.07 2.78 -8.93
CA TYR A 794 13.39 4.19 -8.76
C TYR A 794 13.05 4.67 -7.36
N ILE A 795 13.88 5.57 -6.82
CA ILE A 795 13.64 6.26 -5.54
C ILE A 795 13.79 7.78 -5.73
N ARG A 796 12.84 8.53 -5.20
CA ARG A 796 12.84 10.00 -5.09
C ARG A 796 12.76 10.43 -3.64
N ARG A 797 13.37 11.58 -3.34
CA ARG A 797 13.43 12.15 -1.99
C ARG A 797 13.12 13.64 -1.99
N SER A 798 12.50 14.09 -0.92
CA SER A 798 12.26 15.51 -0.61
C SER A 798 12.60 15.75 0.85
N PHE A 799 13.01 16.99 1.16
CA PHE A 799 13.42 17.43 2.49
C PHE A 799 12.68 18.70 2.95
N ASP A 800 11.58 19.05 2.25
CA ASP A 800 10.75 20.24 2.49
C ASP A 800 9.25 19.92 2.42
N GLY A 801 8.87 18.69 2.77
CA GLY A 801 7.49 18.24 2.77
C GLY A 801 6.92 18.02 1.37
N GLY A 802 7.75 17.60 0.40
CA GLY A 802 7.33 17.27 -0.96
C GLY A 802 7.16 18.47 -1.88
N ARG A 803 7.73 19.65 -1.55
CA ARG A 803 7.66 20.84 -2.41
C ARG A 803 8.73 20.79 -3.49
N THR A 804 9.94 20.39 -3.12
CA THR A 804 11.05 20.16 -4.03
C THR A 804 11.63 18.75 -3.85
N TRP A 805 12.27 18.25 -4.91
CA TRP A 805 12.84 16.91 -4.95
C TRP A 805 14.35 17.01 -5.18
N THR A 806 15.12 16.80 -4.13
CA THR A 806 16.53 17.19 -4.04
C THR A 806 17.38 16.09 -3.41
N THR A 807 18.70 16.23 -3.55
CA THR A 807 19.65 15.53 -2.69
C THR A 807 19.61 16.07 -1.27
N THR A 808 20.17 15.33 -0.31
CA THR A 808 20.31 15.76 1.08
C THR A 808 20.95 17.17 1.17
N PRO A 809 20.29 18.17 1.76
CA PRO A 809 20.88 19.50 1.97
C PRO A 809 22.16 19.44 2.82
N ALA A 810 23.09 20.38 2.60
CA ALA A 810 24.42 20.34 3.24
C ALA A 810 24.39 20.44 4.77
N ASP A 811 23.34 21.08 5.30
CA ASP A 811 23.03 21.33 6.71
C ASP A 811 21.92 20.42 7.25
N TRP A 812 21.35 19.54 6.42
CA TRP A 812 20.36 18.58 6.86
C TRP A 812 21.00 17.50 7.72
N GLY A 813 20.42 17.19 8.88
CA GLY A 813 20.92 16.09 9.71
C GLY A 813 22.09 16.45 10.63
N SER A 814 22.62 17.68 10.61
CA SER A 814 23.74 18.05 11.51
C SER A 814 23.88 19.57 11.78
N ASN A 815 24.39 19.93 12.96
CA ASN A 815 24.82 21.31 13.29
C ASN A 815 26.14 21.72 12.61
N GLU A 816 26.78 20.79 11.89
CA GLU A 816 28.01 21.03 11.15
C GLU A 816 27.69 21.19 9.65
N SER A 817 28.34 22.16 9.01
CA SER A 817 28.23 22.30 7.55
C SER A 817 28.90 21.11 6.84
N GLY A 818 28.17 20.40 5.98
CA GLY A 818 28.73 19.34 5.12
C GLY A 818 28.27 17.93 5.43
N PHE A 819 27.14 17.75 6.14
CA PHE A 819 26.55 16.43 6.37
C PHE A 819 25.93 15.86 5.09
N GLY A 820 25.15 16.68 4.38
CA GLY A 820 24.81 16.40 2.99
C GLY A 820 26.06 16.55 2.11
N ILE A 821 26.47 15.47 1.46
CA ILE A 821 27.67 15.42 0.62
C ILE A 821 27.35 15.41 -0.89
N GLY A 822 26.06 15.41 -1.24
CA GLY A 822 25.60 15.20 -2.59
C GLY A 822 25.67 13.73 -2.98
N THR A 823 25.25 13.42 -4.20
CA THR A 823 25.19 12.03 -4.67
C THR A 823 25.48 11.94 -6.15
N THR A 824 25.90 10.77 -6.61
CA THR A 824 25.97 10.45 -8.04
C THR A 824 24.90 9.44 -8.35
N THR A 825 24.07 9.69 -9.37
CA THR A 825 23.04 8.78 -9.85
C THR A 825 23.38 8.33 -11.27
N CYS A 826 23.33 7.03 -11.53
CA CYS A 826 23.59 6.44 -12.85
C CYS A 826 22.31 5.86 -13.45
N GLU A 827 22.14 6.05 -14.75
CA GLU A 827 21.01 5.53 -15.53
C GLU A 827 21.51 4.73 -16.74
N PHE A 828 20.85 3.60 -17.04
CA PHE A 828 21.16 2.78 -18.20
C PHE A 828 20.12 2.99 -19.31
N MET A 829 20.54 3.71 -20.36
CA MET A 829 19.69 4.03 -21.49
C MET A 829 19.37 2.79 -22.34
N ARG A 830 18.30 2.89 -23.14
CA ARG A 830 17.80 1.80 -24.01
C ARG A 830 18.35 1.90 -25.44
N ASP A 831 19.45 2.61 -25.65
CA ASP A 831 20.10 2.88 -26.96
C ASP A 831 21.08 1.79 -27.42
N GLY A 832 21.33 0.77 -26.58
CA GLY A 832 22.20 -0.38 -26.89
C GLY A 832 21.49 -1.55 -27.59
N ALA A 833 22.20 -2.28 -28.45
CA ALA A 833 21.70 -3.54 -29.02
C ALA A 833 21.73 -4.69 -28.00
N THR A 834 22.65 -4.64 -27.03
CA THR A 834 22.76 -5.56 -25.89
C THR A 834 22.94 -4.75 -24.60
N ALA A 835 22.70 -5.35 -23.42
CA ALA A 835 22.87 -4.65 -22.14
C ALA A 835 24.27 -4.00 -21.97
N PRO A 836 25.39 -4.65 -22.37
CA PRO A 836 26.70 -4.01 -22.33
C PRO A 836 26.92 -2.86 -23.33
N ASP A 837 26.11 -2.78 -24.39
CA ASP A 837 26.21 -1.71 -25.40
C ASP A 837 25.40 -0.46 -25.02
N SER A 838 24.54 -0.54 -24.01
CA SER A 838 23.73 0.58 -23.53
C SER A 838 24.58 1.69 -22.92
N THR A 839 24.23 2.94 -23.23
CA THR A 839 24.89 4.10 -22.62
C THR A 839 24.53 4.19 -21.14
N GLN A 840 25.55 4.21 -20.28
CA GLN A 840 25.38 4.58 -18.87
C GLN A 840 25.62 6.08 -18.70
N ARG A 841 24.64 6.81 -18.17
CA ARG A 841 24.76 8.24 -17.84
C ARG A 841 24.81 8.41 -16.33
N CYS A 842 25.97 8.80 -15.80
CA CYS A 842 26.14 9.11 -14.38
C CYS A 842 26.22 10.63 -14.17
N THR A 843 25.33 11.16 -13.34
CA THR A 843 25.24 12.59 -13.01
C THR A 843 25.56 12.80 -11.54
N TYR A 844 26.47 13.74 -11.27
CA TYR A 844 26.72 14.22 -9.90
C TYR A 844 25.80 15.39 -9.55
N TYR A 845 25.23 15.31 -8.36
CA TYR A 845 24.37 16.29 -7.75
C TYR A 845 25.03 16.82 -6.47
N PRO A 846 25.32 18.13 -6.37
CA PRO A 846 25.80 18.71 -5.12
C PRO A 846 24.67 18.71 -4.06
N PRO A 847 25.01 18.83 -2.77
CA PRO A 847 24.02 18.85 -1.68
C PRO A 847 22.89 19.86 -1.91
N GLY A 848 21.65 19.44 -1.64
CA GLY A 848 20.44 20.26 -1.80
C GLY A 848 20.05 20.59 -3.25
N ALA A 849 20.80 20.13 -4.25
CA ALA A 849 20.44 20.35 -5.64
C ALA A 849 19.25 19.47 -6.06
N PRO A 850 18.41 19.93 -7.00
CA PRO A 850 17.37 19.09 -7.59
C PRO A 850 17.93 17.78 -8.13
N GLU A 851 17.32 16.66 -7.73
CA GLU A 851 17.76 15.31 -8.09
C GLU A 851 16.72 14.67 -9.01
N GLN A 852 17.17 13.96 -10.04
CA GLN A 852 16.29 13.02 -10.74
C GLN A 852 16.01 11.79 -9.85
N ALA A 853 14.95 11.05 -10.13
CA ALA A 853 14.72 9.76 -9.51
C ALA A 853 15.91 8.83 -9.75
N ARG A 854 16.34 8.15 -8.68
CA ARG A 854 17.49 7.26 -8.73
C ARG A 854 17.06 5.85 -9.07
N ASN A 855 17.53 5.33 -10.22
CA ASN A 855 17.50 3.90 -10.51
C ASN A 855 18.44 3.17 -9.50
N VAL A 856 17.88 2.52 -8.49
CA VAL A 856 18.66 1.84 -7.45
C VAL A 856 18.95 0.38 -7.76
N SER A 857 18.09 -0.30 -8.53
CA SER A 857 18.29 -1.71 -8.85
C SER A 857 19.37 -1.95 -9.90
N GLN A 858 19.62 -0.98 -10.79
CA GLN A 858 20.62 -1.06 -11.86
C GLN A 858 20.58 -2.40 -12.63
N LEU A 859 19.37 -2.94 -12.86
CA LEU A 859 19.22 -4.27 -13.43
C LEU A 859 19.90 -4.34 -14.80
N GLN A 860 20.87 -5.24 -14.94
CA GLN A 860 21.51 -5.55 -16.21
C GLN A 860 21.51 -7.05 -16.47
N GLY A 861 21.26 -7.46 -17.71
CA GLY A 861 21.57 -8.82 -18.15
C GLY A 861 23.09 -9.02 -18.16
N SER A 862 23.62 -9.88 -17.29
CA SER A 862 25.06 -10.01 -17.05
C SER A 862 25.81 -10.94 -18.01
N GLU A 863 25.11 -11.65 -18.92
CA GLU A 863 25.75 -12.61 -19.82
C GLU A 863 25.76 -12.17 -21.28
N THR A 864 26.93 -12.33 -21.93
CA THR A 864 27.04 -12.26 -23.39
C THR A 864 26.15 -13.33 -24.01
N GLY A 865 24.99 -12.94 -24.55
CA GLY A 865 24.05 -13.82 -25.25
C GLY A 865 22.70 -14.06 -24.56
N THR A 866 22.49 -13.56 -23.34
CA THR A 866 21.15 -13.47 -22.74
C THR A 866 20.43 -12.21 -23.22
N SER A 867 19.10 -12.24 -23.32
CA SER A 867 18.29 -11.04 -23.63
C SER A 867 18.62 -9.90 -22.66
N THR A 868 18.76 -8.68 -23.18
CA THR A 868 18.96 -7.44 -22.40
C THR A 868 17.90 -7.25 -21.30
N TYR A 869 16.74 -7.90 -21.44
CA TYR A 869 15.56 -7.67 -20.61
C TYR A 869 15.14 -8.89 -19.78
N LYS A 870 16.01 -9.88 -19.59
CA LYS A 870 15.63 -11.13 -18.87
C LYS A 870 15.06 -10.88 -17.47
N PHE A 871 15.59 -9.91 -16.73
CA PHE A 871 15.16 -9.61 -15.37
C PHE A 871 14.33 -8.32 -15.33
N THR A 872 13.31 -8.30 -14.48
CA THR A 872 12.42 -7.16 -14.25
C THR A 872 12.08 -7.02 -12.77
N ILE A 873 11.69 -5.81 -12.32
CA ILE A 873 11.17 -5.61 -10.97
C ILE A 873 9.68 -5.95 -10.90
N LEU A 874 9.31 -6.77 -9.91
CA LEU A 874 7.93 -7.16 -9.65
C LEU A 874 7.29 -6.27 -8.57
N ASP A 875 7.70 -6.46 -7.32
CA ASP A 875 7.19 -5.69 -6.17
C ASP A 875 8.31 -5.17 -5.26
N PRO A 876 8.49 -3.83 -5.17
CA PRO A 876 9.41 -3.23 -4.22
C PRO A 876 8.73 -2.95 -2.86
N ARG A 877 9.51 -3.07 -1.78
CA ARG A 877 9.14 -2.83 -0.37
C ARG A 877 10.23 -2.01 0.36
N TYR A 878 9.87 -1.24 1.37
CA TYR A 878 10.83 -0.63 2.31
C TYR A 878 10.36 -0.86 3.75
N ALA A 879 11.30 -0.81 4.68
CA ALA A 879 11.03 -0.81 6.11
C ALA A 879 11.59 0.47 6.70
N PRO A 880 10.79 1.53 6.86
CA PRO A 880 11.17 2.61 7.74
C PRO A 880 10.74 2.24 9.16
N ASP A 881 11.46 2.72 10.16
CA ASP A 881 10.87 2.74 11.49
C ASP A 881 9.86 3.89 11.50
N PRO A 882 8.59 3.68 11.91
CA PRO A 882 7.62 4.75 11.87
C PRO A 882 8.11 5.91 12.75
N PRO A 883 8.18 7.14 12.21
CA PRO A 883 8.90 8.27 12.80
C PRO A 883 8.35 8.82 14.14
N THR A 884 7.37 8.12 14.70
CA THR A 884 6.48 8.53 15.79
C THR A 884 6.69 7.69 17.03
N MET A 885 7.42 6.60 16.89
CA MET A 885 7.39 5.56 17.87
C MET A 885 8.62 5.68 18.78
N LYS A 886 8.35 5.74 20.09
CA LYS A 886 9.36 5.97 21.14
C LYS A 886 10.45 4.90 21.13
N THR A 887 11.63 5.30 21.61
CA THR A 887 12.73 4.39 21.93
C THR A 887 12.23 3.20 22.74
N ILE A 888 12.74 2.01 22.43
CA ILE A 888 12.37 0.77 23.11
C ILE A 888 13.17 0.67 24.41
N GLY A 889 12.48 0.58 25.54
CA GLY A 889 13.10 0.59 26.87
C GLY A 889 13.39 2.02 27.37
N THR A 890 13.99 2.13 28.55
CA THR A 890 14.43 3.40 29.15
C THR A 890 15.92 3.31 29.45
N GLU A 891 16.69 4.36 29.12
CA GLU A 891 18.11 4.42 29.45
C GLU A 891 18.35 4.11 30.94
N GLY A 892 19.23 3.13 31.21
CA GLY A 892 19.53 2.67 32.56
C GLY A 892 18.68 1.51 33.09
N ASP A 893 17.71 0.99 32.32
CA ASP A 893 16.94 -0.21 32.68
C ASP A 893 17.70 -1.54 32.45
N GLY A 894 18.86 -1.48 31.78
CA GLY A 894 19.73 -2.62 31.49
C GLY A 894 19.34 -3.44 30.26
N SER A 895 18.25 -3.08 29.56
CA SER A 895 17.77 -3.69 28.31
C SER A 895 17.96 -2.78 27.10
N TYR A 896 17.91 -1.46 27.31
CA TYR A 896 18.14 -0.42 26.31
C TYR A 896 19.51 -0.56 25.63
N ASP A 897 19.50 -0.59 24.29
CA ASP A 897 20.69 -0.60 23.44
C ASP A 897 20.66 0.61 22.50
N TYR A 898 21.54 1.59 22.75
CA TYR A 898 21.59 2.83 21.97
C TYR A 898 21.78 2.56 20.46
N ASP A 899 22.53 1.51 20.11
CA ASP A 899 22.82 1.18 18.71
C ASP A 899 21.64 0.56 17.95
N SER A 900 20.63 0.08 18.68
CA SER A 900 19.46 -0.60 18.10
C SER A 900 18.12 0.07 18.41
N ASP A 901 18.02 0.82 19.50
CA ASP A 901 16.75 1.30 20.06
C ASP A 901 16.55 2.81 19.88
N GLU A 902 17.62 3.58 19.74
CA GLU A 902 17.52 5.01 19.49
C GLU A 902 17.17 5.27 18.02
N PHE A 903 16.10 6.04 17.80
CA PHE A 903 15.59 6.31 16.45
C PHE A 903 16.65 7.02 15.58
N ASN A 904 16.88 6.50 14.38
CA ASN A 904 17.79 7.10 13.41
C ASN A 904 17.12 7.22 12.02
N PRO A 905 16.73 8.44 11.60
CA PRO A 905 16.04 8.69 10.34
C PRO A 905 16.98 8.67 9.12
N THR A 906 18.30 8.59 9.33
CA THR A 906 19.29 8.55 8.24
C THR A 906 19.30 7.18 7.55
N ARG A 907 18.68 6.16 8.16
CA ARG A 907 18.74 4.75 7.74
C ARG A 907 17.34 4.20 7.45
N PHE A 908 17.22 3.40 6.40
CA PHE A 908 16.02 2.60 6.12
C PHE A 908 16.35 1.42 5.20
N PHE A 909 15.56 0.35 5.22
CA PHE A 909 15.79 -0.80 4.35
C PHE A 909 14.93 -0.75 3.09
N VAL A 910 15.48 -1.23 1.98
CA VAL A 910 14.77 -1.47 0.72
C VAL A 910 14.91 -2.95 0.38
N VAL A 911 13.81 -3.62 0.06
CA VAL A 911 13.77 -4.98 -0.47
C VAL A 911 12.97 -4.97 -1.76
N TYR A 912 13.42 -5.66 -2.79
CA TYR A 912 12.64 -5.81 -4.01
C TYR A 912 12.73 -7.22 -4.55
N GLU A 913 11.67 -7.59 -5.27
CA GLU A 913 11.56 -8.86 -5.97
C GLU A 913 11.99 -8.72 -7.43
N THR A 914 12.79 -9.67 -7.90
CA THR A 914 13.11 -9.82 -9.33
C THR A 914 12.22 -10.88 -9.97
N GLY A 915 11.89 -10.71 -11.24
CA GLY A 915 11.10 -11.68 -12.02
C GLY A 915 11.77 -12.07 -13.33
N ASP A 916 11.41 -13.25 -13.85
CA ASP A 916 11.78 -13.71 -15.19
C ASP A 916 10.85 -13.08 -16.23
N ASN A 917 11.36 -12.09 -16.92
CA ASN A 917 10.61 -11.35 -17.92
C ASN A 917 10.30 -12.18 -19.18
N THR A 918 10.94 -13.35 -19.35
CA THR A 918 10.68 -14.21 -20.51
C THR A 918 9.35 -14.94 -20.44
N THR A 919 8.73 -15.01 -19.25
CA THR A 919 7.41 -15.64 -19.04
C THR A 919 6.25 -14.66 -19.20
N VAL A 920 6.51 -13.36 -19.41
CA VAL A 920 5.44 -12.35 -19.60
C VAL A 920 4.53 -12.69 -20.79
N VAL A 921 5.06 -13.38 -21.80
CA VAL A 921 4.27 -13.88 -22.94
C VAL A 921 3.18 -14.87 -22.54
N ASP A 922 3.30 -15.50 -21.37
CA ASP A 922 2.34 -16.43 -20.78
C ASP A 922 1.44 -15.77 -19.72
N GLY A 923 1.63 -14.46 -19.44
CA GLY A 923 0.78 -13.67 -18.53
C GLY A 923 1.56 -12.61 -17.75
N GLU A 924 2.28 -13.04 -16.70
CA GLU A 924 3.13 -12.18 -15.86
C GLU A 924 4.55 -12.75 -15.77
N ALA A 925 5.49 -11.90 -15.37
CA ALA A 925 6.84 -12.35 -15.07
C ALA A 925 6.83 -13.22 -13.81
N GLU A 926 7.40 -14.42 -13.89
CA GLU A 926 7.49 -15.37 -12.77
C GLU A 926 8.46 -14.84 -11.71
N ALA A 927 8.08 -14.91 -10.43
CA ALA A 927 8.91 -14.47 -9.33
C ALA A 927 10.21 -15.29 -9.24
N LEU A 928 11.32 -14.61 -8.97
CA LEU A 928 12.64 -15.22 -8.78
C LEU A 928 13.11 -14.99 -7.34
N ASP A 929 13.90 -13.94 -7.11
CA ASP A 929 14.60 -13.73 -5.85
C ASP A 929 14.30 -12.37 -5.24
N LEU A 930 14.32 -12.34 -3.90
CA LEU A 930 14.31 -11.11 -3.11
C LEU A 930 15.73 -10.58 -2.94
N PHE A 931 15.90 -9.28 -3.12
CA PHE A 931 17.14 -8.55 -2.88
C PHE A 931 16.93 -7.46 -1.84
N PHE A 932 17.90 -7.25 -0.95
CA PHE A 932 17.85 -6.23 0.08
C PHE A 932 19.06 -5.30 0.06
N GLY A 933 18.87 -4.08 0.56
CA GLY A 933 19.93 -3.10 0.82
C GLY A 933 19.49 -2.10 1.89
N ARG A 934 20.45 -1.55 2.64
CA ARG A 934 20.19 -0.50 3.64
C ARG A 934 20.56 0.86 3.08
N ALA A 935 19.59 1.75 2.96
CA ALA A 935 19.84 3.17 2.73
C ALA A 935 20.54 3.79 3.94
N VAL A 936 21.52 4.65 3.68
CA VAL A 936 22.22 5.47 4.69
C VAL A 936 22.28 6.92 4.27
N ARG A 937 22.52 7.81 5.23
CA ARG A 937 22.58 9.26 5.00
C ARG A 937 21.37 9.74 4.23
N TYR A 938 20.20 9.37 4.73
CA TYR A 938 18.91 9.70 4.14
C TYR A 938 18.73 9.15 2.71
N GLY A 939 19.44 8.09 2.34
CA GLY A 939 19.39 7.48 1.01
C GLY A 939 20.39 8.04 0.00
N ASP A 940 21.45 8.70 0.46
CA ASP A 940 22.56 9.09 -0.43
C ASP A 940 23.35 7.86 -0.90
N HIS A 941 23.42 6.80 -0.09
CA HIS A 941 24.02 5.52 -0.48
C HIS A 941 23.15 4.33 -0.03
N TYR A 942 23.37 3.17 -0.67
CA TYR A 942 22.75 1.90 -0.30
C TYR A 942 23.86 0.87 -0.04
N GLN A 943 23.84 0.25 1.14
CA GLN A 943 24.90 -0.62 1.63
C GLN A 943 24.41 -2.02 1.95
N VAL A 944 25.31 -2.99 1.79
CA VAL A 944 25.20 -4.34 2.33
C VAL A 944 26.45 -4.73 3.10
N THR A 945 27.62 -4.67 2.46
CA THR A 945 28.89 -5.11 3.08
C THR A 945 29.88 -3.98 3.29
N ALA A 946 29.74 -2.86 2.57
CA ALA A 946 30.57 -1.68 2.79
C ALA A 946 30.32 -1.04 4.16
N ASP A 947 31.38 -0.48 4.73
CA ASP A 947 31.32 0.26 5.99
C ASP A 947 30.77 1.67 5.77
N GLU A 948 29.78 2.06 6.56
CA GLU A 948 29.06 3.34 6.39
C GLU A 948 30.00 4.55 6.48
N HIS A 949 31.05 4.47 7.31
CA HIS A 949 32.05 5.52 7.47
C HIS A 949 33.06 5.56 6.31
N ASP A 950 33.35 4.43 5.69
CA ASP A 950 34.24 4.34 4.54
C ASP A 950 33.54 4.57 3.20
N MET A 951 32.21 4.46 3.12
CA MET A 951 31.44 4.80 1.92
C MET A 951 31.71 6.24 1.45
N GLU A 952 31.88 7.21 2.35
CA GLU A 952 32.24 8.58 1.98
C GLU A 952 33.61 8.68 1.26
N LYS A 953 34.48 7.69 1.45
CA LYS A 953 35.85 7.68 0.88
C LYS A 953 35.93 6.82 -0.38
N THR A 954 35.07 5.81 -0.50
CA THR A 954 35.08 4.81 -1.57
C THR A 954 34.01 5.06 -2.64
N CYS A 955 32.87 5.63 -2.24
CA CYS A 955 31.70 5.85 -3.08
C CYS A 955 31.70 7.23 -3.72
N LEU A 956 31.27 7.32 -4.98
CA LEU A 956 31.02 8.62 -5.61
C LEU A 956 29.95 9.40 -4.82
N PRO A 957 30.14 10.71 -4.55
CA PRO A 957 31.18 11.62 -5.09
C PRO A 957 32.50 11.68 -4.31
N GLY A 958 32.62 10.93 -3.21
CA GLY A 958 33.68 10.99 -2.20
C GLY A 958 35.16 10.95 -2.64
N PRO A 959 35.57 10.28 -3.74
CA PRO A 959 36.97 10.23 -4.14
C PRO A 959 37.31 11.18 -5.30
N THR A 960 38.40 11.93 -5.12
CA THR A 960 38.92 12.86 -6.14
C THR A 960 39.47 12.15 -7.39
N ILE A 961 39.71 10.82 -7.34
CA ILE A 961 40.05 9.94 -8.48
C ILE A 961 39.63 8.49 -8.15
N GLY A 962 38.73 7.89 -8.94
CA GLY A 962 38.53 6.42 -8.99
C GLY A 962 37.48 5.78 -8.07
N GLY A 963 36.45 6.53 -7.65
CA GLY A 963 35.35 5.97 -6.85
C GLY A 963 34.45 4.99 -7.60
N ILE A 964 33.74 4.19 -6.83
CA ILE A 964 32.71 3.28 -7.32
C ILE A 964 31.32 3.83 -7.03
N PHE A 965 30.34 3.47 -7.86
CA PHE A 965 28.94 3.76 -7.60
C PHE A 965 28.43 2.77 -6.54
N CYS A 966 28.03 3.27 -5.37
CA CYS A 966 27.65 2.45 -4.22
C CYS A 966 26.13 2.34 -4.07
N ASN A 967 25.55 1.51 -4.91
CA ASN A 967 24.22 0.95 -4.69
C ASN A 967 24.39 -0.56 -4.52
N GLU A 968 24.54 -1.00 -3.27
CA GLU A 968 24.70 -2.41 -2.93
C GLU A 968 23.33 -3.03 -2.65
N PHE A 969 23.05 -4.15 -3.31
CA PHE A 969 21.92 -5.02 -3.04
C PHE A 969 22.37 -6.47 -3.12
N GLU A 970 21.97 -7.29 -2.14
CA GLU A 970 22.29 -8.71 -2.10
C GLU A 970 21.03 -9.56 -1.97
N ARG A 971 21.16 -10.83 -2.36
CA ARG A 971 20.07 -11.80 -2.30
C ARG A 971 19.70 -12.10 -0.85
N LEU A 972 18.42 -11.96 -0.53
CA LEU A 972 17.84 -12.24 0.80
C LEU A 972 17.40 -13.71 0.94
N THR A 973 16.94 -14.32 -0.16
CA THR A 973 16.47 -15.72 -0.20
C THR A 973 17.60 -16.71 0.03
N THR A 974 17.26 -17.87 0.62
CA THR A 974 18.23 -18.94 0.89
C THR A 974 17.93 -20.20 0.09
N GLY A 975 18.98 -20.82 -0.46
CA GLY A 975 18.87 -22.01 -1.31
C GLY A 975 19.14 -21.72 -2.80
N SER A 976 19.48 -22.75 -3.58
CA SER A 976 19.77 -22.62 -5.01
C SER A 976 18.55 -22.78 -5.92
N ASP A 977 17.54 -23.53 -5.45
CA ASP A 977 16.38 -23.95 -6.23
C ASP A 977 15.10 -23.45 -5.53
N VAL A 978 15.03 -22.14 -5.34
CA VAL A 978 13.93 -21.47 -4.67
C VAL A 978 13.49 -20.24 -5.47
N SER A 979 12.21 -19.89 -5.34
CA SER A 979 11.68 -18.57 -5.67
C SER A 979 10.98 -17.96 -4.47
N ALA A 980 10.83 -16.64 -4.46
CA ALA A 980 10.17 -15.93 -3.37
C ALA A 980 9.43 -14.70 -3.88
N GLU A 981 8.31 -14.40 -3.24
CA GLU A 981 7.45 -13.27 -3.58
C GLU A 981 6.86 -12.58 -2.34
N GLU A 982 6.36 -11.36 -2.54
CA GLU A 982 5.55 -10.60 -1.56
C GLU A 982 6.17 -10.41 -0.17
N SER A 983 7.44 -10.00 -0.09
CA SER A 983 8.09 -9.79 1.21
C SER A 983 7.36 -8.77 2.12
N SER A 984 7.29 -9.09 3.41
CA SER A 984 6.87 -8.18 4.48
C SER A 984 8.08 -7.80 5.32
N LEU A 985 8.18 -6.52 5.70
CA LEU A 985 9.37 -5.97 6.33
C LEU A 985 9.03 -5.14 7.58
N THR A 986 9.95 -5.15 8.54
CA THR A 986 10.00 -4.20 9.64
C THR A 986 11.46 -4.03 10.11
N MET A 987 11.81 -2.90 10.73
CA MET A 987 13.17 -2.63 11.18
C MET A 987 13.23 -2.11 12.61
N SER A 988 14.40 -2.24 13.24
CA SER A 988 14.69 -1.57 14.50
C SER A 988 14.71 -0.04 14.36
N PRO A 989 14.45 0.72 15.44
CA PRO A 989 14.47 2.18 15.40
C PRO A 989 15.76 2.80 14.87
N ALA A 990 16.92 2.21 15.16
CA ALA A 990 18.21 2.71 14.69
C ALA A 990 18.53 2.33 13.22
N GLY A 991 17.69 1.52 12.58
CA GLY A 991 17.95 0.97 11.25
C GLY A 991 19.14 0.01 11.21
N ASP A 992 19.53 -0.60 12.34
CA ASP A 992 20.60 -1.58 12.42
C ASP A 992 20.14 -3.02 12.15
N THR A 993 18.85 -3.32 12.28
CA THR A 993 18.29 -4.67 12.11
C THR A 993 17.06 -4.65 11.21
N LEU A 994 17.07 -5.48 10.16
CA LEU A 994 15.94 -5.81 9.29
C LEU A 994 15.34 -7.15 9.72
N TYR A 995 14.01 -7.17 9.85
CA TYR A 995 13.19 -8.37 9.95
C TYR A 995 12.38 -8.49 8.67
N SER A 996 12.47 -9.63 7.99
CA SER A 996 11.74 -9.89 6.76
C SER A 996 11.08 -11.26 6.79
N THR A 997 9.88 -11.36 6.23
CA THR A 997 9.19 -12.64 5.99
C THR A 997 8.63 -12.69 4.57
N TRP A 998 8.51 -13.89 4.01
CA TRP A 998 7.96 -14.12 2.66
C TRP A 998 7.48 -15.57 2.51
N ALA A 999 6.75 -15.86 1.43
CA ALA A 999 6.49 -17.23 0.99
C ALA A 999 7.64 -17.69 0.09
N GLN A 1000 8.35 -18.75 0.49
CA GLN A 1000 9.46 -19.30 -0.28
C GLN A 1000 9.04 -20.59 -0.96
N PHE A 1001 8.98 -20.57 -2.28
CA PHE A 1001 8.63 -21.72 -3.10
C PHE A 1001 9.87 -22.51 -3.46
N THR A 1002 9.78 -23.83 -3.47
CA THR A 1002 10.85 -24.66 -4.04
C THR A 1002 10.60 -24.89 -5.52
N THR A 1003 11.64 -24.67 -6.34
CA THR A 1003 11.60 -24.93 -7.79
C THR A 1003 12.07 -26.36 -8.12
N ALA A 1004 12.45 -27.14 -7.11
CA ALA A 1004 12.75 -28.56 -7.25
C ALA A 1004 11.46 -29.41 -7.29
N GLU A 1005 11.58 -30.66 -7.77
CA GLU A 1005 10.46 -31.60 -7.75
C GLU A 1005 10.07 -31.94 -6.30
N VAL A 1006 8.88 -31.50 -5.87
CA VAL A 1006 8.35 -31.76 -4.53
C VAL A 1006 7.68 -33.12 -4.46
N THR A 1007 8.07 -33.92 -3.45
CA THR A 1007 7.39 -35.18 -3.17
C THR A 1007 6.37 -35.01 -2.06
N PHE A 1008 5.11 -35.33 -2.33
CA PHE A 1008 4.08 -35.39 -1.29
C PHE A 1008 4.55 -36.26 -0.09
N PRO A 1009 4.41 -35.79 1.16
CA PRO A 1009 3.67 -34.61 1.63
C PRO A 1009 4.51 -33.35 1.89
N ASP A 1010 5.73 -33.26 1.35
CA ASP A 1010 6.62 -32.12 1.57
C ASP A 1010 5.97 -30.82 1.05
N PRO A 1011 6.19 -29.67 1.71
CA PRO A 1011 5.56 -28.40 1.33
C PRO A 1011 6.02 -27.91 -0.05
N LEU A 1012 5.11 -27.28 -0.81
CA LEU A 1012 5.42 -26.55 -2.04
C LEU A 1012 6.07 -25.19 -1.75
N SER A 1013 5.66 -24.57 -0.64
CA SER A 1013 6.27 -23.36 -0.13
C SER A 1013 6.24 -23.29 1.40
N ASP A 1014 7.22 -22.57 1.93
CA ASP A 1014 7.44 -22.37 3.35
C ASP A 1014 7.28 -20.90 3.74
N ALA A 1015 6.76 -20.67 4.94
CA ALA A 1015 6.69 -19.33 5.53
C ALA A 1015 8.07 -18.96 6.06
N SER A 1016 8.87 -18.26 5.25
CA SER A 1016 10.27 -17.98 5.53
C SER A 1016 10.45 -16.67 6.30
N TYR A 1017 11.54 -16.61 7.07
CA TYR A 1017 11.97 -15.45 7.85
C TYR A 1017 13.48 -15.22 7.69
N ALA A 1018 13.86 -13.96 7.50
CA ALA A 1018 15.22 -13.48 7.64
C ALA A 1018 15.35 -12.39 8.71
N ARG A 1019 16.47 -12.45 9.45
CA ARG A 1019 17.01 -11.32 10.20
C ARG A 1019 18.37 -10.93 9.64
N VAL A 1020 18.51 -9.69 9.20
CA VAL A 1020 19.80 -9.09 8.81
C VAL A 1020 20.12 -7.99 9.81
N TRP A 1021 21.35 -7.92 10.30
CA TRP A 1021 21.76 -6.90 11.26
C TRP A 1021 23.14 -6.33 10.93
N TYR A 1022 23.44 -5.13 11.41
CA TYR A 1022 24.67 -4.40 11.14
C TYR A 1022 25.41 -4.05 12.41
N THR A 1023 26.74 -4.01 12.35
CA THR A 1023 27.61 -3.68 13.49
C THR A 1023 27.96 -2.20 13.62
N ASP A 1024 27.50 -1.33 12.70
CA ASP A 1024 27.72 0.11 12.80
C ASP A 1024 27.14 0.68 14.08
N GLU A 1025 27.93 1.52 14.75
CA GLU A 1025 27.44 2.32 15.87
C GLU A 1025 26.32 3.27 15.37
N ASN A 1026 25.35 3.52 16.24
CA ASN A 1026 24.43 4.61 16.04
C ASN A 1026 25.17 5.91 16.37
N PHE A 1027 24.98 6.94 15.55
CA PHE A 1027 25.64 8.22 15.72
C PHE A 1027 24.60 9.31 15.94
N ASP A 1028 24.99 10.33 16.69
CA ASP A 1028 24.14 11.50 16.91
C ASP A 1028 23.85 12.17 15.57
N TRP A 1029 22.57 12.29 15.26
CA TRP A 1029 22.06 13.10 14.17
C TRP A 1029 21.31 14.31 14.76
N PHE A 1030 21.23 15.38 13.99
CA PHE A 1030 20.55 16.59 14.43
C PHE A 1030 19.61 17.08 13.36
N TRP A 1031 18.45 17.58 13.73
CA TRP A 1031 17.56 18.18 12.77
C TRP A 1031 17.03 19.49 13.31
N GLU A 1032 17.19 20.53 12.51
CA GLU A 1032 16.51 21.81 12.70
C GLU A 1032 15.36 21.87 11.69
N PRO A 1033 14.13 22.21 12.14
CA PRO A 1033 13.02 22.44 11.23
C PRO A 1033 13.41 23.50 10.20
N THR A 1034 12.99 23.29 8.96
CA THR A 1034 13.04 24.38 7.98
C THR A 1034 12.15 25.53 8.46
N ASP A 1035 12.55 26.78 8.20
CA ASP A 1035 11.69 27.93 8.49
C ASP A 1035 10.34 27.73 7.78
N PRO A 1036 9.19 28.03 8.42
CA PRO A 1036 7.90 27.93 7.75
C PRO A 1036 7.91 28.82 6.50
N VAL A 1037 7.82 28.19 5.34
CA VAL A 1037 7.65 28.88 4.05
C VAL A 1037 6.22 28.68 3.61
N ASP A 1038 5.59 29.71 3.05
CA ASP A 1038 4.30 29.58 2.37
C ASP A 1038 4.40 28.49 1.29
N ASP A 1039 3.34 27.68 1.14
CA ASP A 1039 3.34 26.65 0.11
C ASP A 1039 3.48 27.30 -1.27
N PRO A 1040 4.44 26.86 -2.10
CA PRO A 1040 4.56 27.37 -3.46
C PRO A 1040 3.30 27.00 -4.23
N VAL A 1041 2.84 27.92 -5.09
CA VAL A 1041 1.85 27.57 -6.10
C VAL A 1041 2.56 26.68 -7.13
N MET A 1042 2.03 25.50 -7.43
CA MET A 1042 2.57 24.64 -8.49
C MET A 1042 2.60 25.45 -9.80
N GLY A 1043 3.79 25.57 -10.41
CA GLY A 1043 4.02 26.43 -11.58
C GLY A 1043 4.65 27.80 -11.28
N ASP A 1044 4.90 28.15 -10.02
CA ASP A 1044 5.78 29.28 -9.72
C ASP A 1044 7.20 28.98 -10.25
N PRO A 1045 7.87 29.93 -10.92
CA PRO A 1045 9.29 29.79 -11.19
C PRO A 1045 9.99 29.56 -9.84
N PRO A 1046 11.04 28.73 -9.78
CA PRO A 1046 11.77 28.51 -8.53
C PRO A 1046 12.05 29.86 -7.89
N PRO A 1047 11.89 30.01 -6.56
CA PRO A 1047 12.22 31.27 -5.89
C PRO A 1047 13.59 31.69 -6.43
N PRO A 1048 13.74 32.96 -6.86
CA PRO A 1048 14.96 33.37 -7.52
C PRO A 1048 16.10 32.90 -6.64
N THR A 1049 16.96 32.06 -7.21
CA THR A 1049 18.22 31.73 -6.57
C THR A 1049 18.91 33.07 -6.42
N ASP A 1050 18.73 33.70 -5.26
CA ASP A 1050 19.64 34.72 -4.78
C ASP A 1050 20.93 33.93 -4.63
N LEU A 1051 21.67 33.96 -5.73
CA LEU A 1051 23.01 33.47 -5.84
C LEU A 1051 23.74 34.07 -4.64
N ILE A 1052 23.98 33.22 -3.62
CA ILE A 1052 24.98 33.41 -2.56
C ILE A 1052 26.40 33.35 -3.19
N PHE A 1053 26.55 33.95 -4.38
CA PHE A 1053 27.76 34.07 -5.16
C PHE A 1053 28.10 35.53 -5.48
N SER A 1054 27.21 36.52 -5.30
CA SER A 1054 27.57 37.94 -5.53
C SER A 1054 28.23 38.60 -4.32
N ASP A 1055 27.77 38.34 -3.09
CA ASP A 1055 28.26 39.07 -1.90
C ASP A 1055 29.59 38.56 -1.32
N ARG A 1056 30.13 37.44 -1.82
CA ARG A 1056 31.50 36.99 -1.49
C ARG A 1056 32.56 37.39 -2.52
N PHE A 1057 32.18 37.97 -3.66
CA PHE A 1057 33.14 38.40 -4.68
C PHE A 1057 33.69 39.82 -4.46
N GLU A 1058 33.01 40.68 -3.67
CA GLU A 1058 33.53 42.01 -3.30
C GLU A 1058 34.47 41.99 -2.07
N LEU A 1059 34.42 40.94 -1.23
CA LEU A 1059 35.30 40.81 -0.06
C LEU A 1059 36.69 40.21 -0.39
N LEU A 1060 36.84 39.49 -1.51
CA LEU A 1060 38.11 38.89 -1.94
C LEU A 1060 39.04 39.83 -2.73
N ASN A 1061 38.54 40.99 -3.21
CA ASN A 1061 39.36 42.03 -3.86
C ASN A 1061 39.92 43.08 -2.89
N SER A 1062 39.80 42.87 -1.58
CA SER A 1062 40.43 43.73 -0.55
C SER A 1062 41.62 43.07 0.17
N GLN A 1063 42.02 41.87 -0.23
CA GLN A 1063 43.21 41.17 0.31
C GLN A 1063 44.13 40.52 -0.75
N PHE A 1064 44.06 40.94 -2.02
CA PHE A 1064 45.13 40.72 -3.01
C PHE A 1064 45.39 41.95 -3.88
#